data_AF-A0A3M7MYG3-F1
#
_entry.id   AF-A0A3M7MYG3-F1
#
_cell.length_a   1.000
_cell.length_b   1.000
_cell.length_c   1.000
_cell.angle_alpha   90.00
_cell.angle_beta   90.00
_cell.angle_gamma   90.00
#
_symmetry.space_group_name_H-M   'P 1'
#
loop_
_entity.id
_entity.type
_entity.pdbx_description
1 polymer ?
#
loop_
_entity_poly.entity_id
_entity_poly.type
_entity_poly.pdbx_seq_one_letter_code
_entity_poly.pdbx_strand_id
1 'polypeptide(L)'
;MSITEEKKTSISSAHRVSIGETQVTSVLAANEVALFDRELTADEEALAALGYKSEFKREFTLWTSFCVSFAVLGLLPSFASTLWYGMGYAGTPGMVWGWPIAMVFIQCVAMGMAELCSSMPTSGGLYYASAVLAPPGYGPFASWITGWSNWLTQVTAAPSVNYSLSCMILAAVSINKPEYVPTNWQIWLLCTLLMVLHAIISSMPTHWIATFNSYGSTFNIIALVITIIIIPAGTNRPDQGLSRFTKSSTVWGTFYEGTEYSSGIAILMSFIAVIWTMSGYDAAFHLSEECNQANIASPRAIVLTSGVGGAMGWFLQLVVAYTVIDIDAVLESELGQPWAAYLLQTLPEKTALAVLGMTIVCAFSMGQGCMIAASRVTFAYARDGCFPLSNFWAQVNPITKTPVNAVWFNAFIGILLTLLLFGGEVAIGAIFSVGAIGAFVAFTIPIGIRTFFVGNRFRRGPWHLGKFSYPIGVASTCFTTLMIPILCLPTVTGKDLDPSLMNWTCLVWGGPMLAVIVWWVVDAHKWFKGPKINIEHAMLGRDGNIIEGEEQEEGNLSPQASKDYPKKSAVGGGITPEGTAIARVPEIKPSDVEEVFFGNVLSANLGQNPARQSALGAGLDESTICTAVNKVCASAAKAIVLGAQTIITGNADIVVAGGTESMSNVPHYLTNIRSGVKFGHQTVLDGVLRDGLTDAYGKQEHMGLQGEECAQDHGFSREQQDEYAIQSYERAQAAQKAGLFDFEIAPIELPGVRGKPGITVSQDDEPKNLNKEKLKQIKPAFIPGTGTVTAPNASPLSDGAAAVVLVSEAKLKELGIKPLAKILGWGDAGQKPSKFTTSPALAIPKALKHAGVSIDQVDAFEINEAFSVVALANMKLLGIKDDKVNVHGGAVAIGHPLGASGARIVTTLLGVLKAKKGKIGVIGICNGGGGASALVIESLLSE
;
A
#
# COMPACT_ATOMS: atom_id res chain seq x y z
N MET A 1 -48.70 8.34 -28.16
CA MET A 1 -48.94 8.10 -26.72
C MET A 1 -48.09 6.91 -26.36
N SER A 2 -46.81 7.09 -26.03
CA SER A 2 -46.29 7.40 -24.68
C SER A 2 -46.85 6.44 -23.62
N ILE A 3 -46.01 5.54 -23.12
CA ILE A 3 -45.63 5.37 -21.70
C ILE A 3 -44.44 4.39 -21.69
N THR A 4 -43.23 4.94 -21.63
CA THR A 4 -42.05 4.25 -21.08
C THR A 4 -41.57 5.15 -19.95
N GLU A 5 -42.15 4.94 -18.75
CA GLU A 5 -41.59 5.45 -17.51
C GLU A 5 -40.33 4.63 -17.20
N GLU A 6 -39.17 5.17 -17.58
CA GLU A 6 -37.92 4.79 -16.95
C GLU A 6 -38.00 5.15 -15.46
N LYS A 7 -37.99 4.12 -14.63
CA LYS A 7 -37.77 4.20 -13.18
C LYS A 7 -36.41 4.86 -12.94
N LYS A 8 -36.40 6.19 -12.80
CA LYS A 8 -35.33 6.91 -12.10
C LYS A 8 -35.37 6.48 -10.64
N THR A 9 -34.62 5.45 -10.29
CA THR A 9 -34.25 5.17 -8.90
C THR A 9 -33.36 6.33 -8.46
N SER A 10 -33.90 7.24 -7.65
CA SER A 10 -33.11 8.25 -6.96
C SER A 10 -32.19 7.54 -5.97
N ILE A 11 -30.94 7.32 -6.33
CA ILE A 11 -29.91 6.88 -5.39
C ILE A 11 -29.69 8.03 -4.42
N SER A 12 -29.98 7.77 -3.15
CA SER A 12 -29.89 8.75 -2.07
C SER A 12 -28.44 9.22 -1.86
N SER A 13 -28.28 10.32 -1.13
CA SER A 13 -27.02 10.97 -0.74
C SER A 13 -26.09 10.06 0.10
N ALA A 14 -25.59 8.99 -0.51
CA ALA A 14 -24.79 7.98 0.16
C ALA A 14 -23.32 8.41 0.28
N HIS A 15 -22.75 8.11 1.44
CA HIS A 15 -21.39 8.38 1.91
C HIS A 15 -20.32 8.08 0.86
N ARG A 16 -19.39 9.02 0.64
CA ARG A 16 -18.31 8.93 -0.37
C ARG A 16 -16.97 9.02 0.34
N VAL A 17 -16.28 7.90 0.53
CA VAL A 17 -14.95 7.87 1.16
C VAL A 17 -13.89 7.66 0.11
N SER A 18 -12.95 8.60 0.02
CA SER A 18 -11.78 8.46 -0.85
C SER A 18 -10.86 7.39 -0.30
N ILE A 19 -10.43 6.49 -1.17
CA ILE A 19 -9.57 5.35 -0.86
C ILE A 19 -8.23 5.80 -0.26
N GLY A 20 -7.77 7.01 -0.58
CA GLY A 20 -6.59 7.64 0.02
C GLY A 20 -6.70 7.92 1.52
N GLU A 21 -7.91 7.92 2.09
CA GLU A 21 -8.18 8.13 3.53
C GLU A 21 -8.28 6.83 4.32
N THR A 22 -8.36 5.68 3.65
CA THR A 22 -8.47 4.38 4.29
C THR A 22 -7.12 3.85 4.78
N GLN A 23 -7.11 3.19 5.95
CA GLN A 23 -5.89 2.65 6.58
C GLN A 23 -5.39 1.32 5.96
N VAL A 24 -5.81 1.02 4.73
CA VAL A 24 -5.55 -0.26 4.05
C VAL A 24 -4.76 -0.07 2.75
N THR A 25 -4.10 -1.13 2.29
CA THR A 25 -3.41 -1.13 0.99
C THR A 25 -4.40 -1.50 -0.12
N SER A 26 -4.74 -0.54 -0.98
CA SER A 26 -5.80 -0.65 -1.99
C SER A 26 -5.32 -1.13 -3.37
N VAL A 27 -6.17 -1.86 -4.09
CA VAL A 27 -6.04 -2.16 -5.55
C VAL A 27 -6.62 -1.06 -6.43
N LEU A 28 -7.46 -0.19 -5.88
CA LEU A 28 -8.08 0.92 -6.58
C LEU A 28 -7.14 2.12 -6.60
N ALA A 29 -7.17 2.86 -7.70
CA ALA A 29 -6.40 4.09 -7.84
C ALA A 29 -6.88 5.14 -6.82
N ALA A 30 -5.99 6.04 -6.38
CA ALA A 30 -6.31 7.00 -5.30
C ALA A 30 -7.50 7.96 -5.62
N ASN A 31 -7.92 8.02 -6.89
CA ASN A 31 -9.01 8.83 -7.45
C ASN A 31 -10.30 8.01 -7.76
N GLU A 32 -10.30 6.71 -7.51
CA GLU A 32 -11.48 5.87 -7.64
C GLU A 32 -12.27 5.87 -6.33
N VAL A 33 -13.60 5.84 -6.43
CA VAL A 33 -14.49 5.72 -5.29
C VAL A 33 -15.49 4.62 -5.54
N ALA A 34 -15.59 3.74 -4.55
CA ALA A 34 -16.59 2.70 -4.51
C ALA A 34 -17.98 3.30 -4.34
N LEU A 35 -18.91 2.94 -5.22
CA LEU A 35 -20.28 3.41 -5.23
C LEU A 35 -21.16 2.49 -4.41
N PHE A 36 -21.93 3.08 -3.49
CA PHE A 36 -22.91 2.36 -2.68
C PHE A 36 -24.16 3.21 -2.49
N ASP A 37 -25.33 2.58 -2.48
CA ASP A 37 -26.63 3.27 -2.30
C ASP A 37 -26.93 3.65 -0.84
N ARG A 38 -26.03 3.30 0.10
CA ARG A 38 -26.17 3.50 1.54
C ARG A 38 -24.85 3.93 2.18
N GLU A 39 -24.92 4.55 3.35
CA GLU A 39 -23.72 4.80 4.16
C GLU A 39 -23.04 3.48 4.55
N LEU A 40 -21.72 3.48 4.44
CA LEU A 40 -20.87 2.36 4.80
C LEU A 40 -20.32 2.56 6.21
N THR A 41 -20.12 1.45 6.91
CA THR A 41 -19.32 1.43 8.13
C THR A 41 -17.83 1.52 7.80
N ALA A 42 -16.99 1.96 8.75
CA ALA A 42 -15.54 2.07 8.54
C ALA A 42 -14.88 0.76 8.05
N ASP A 43 -15.42 -0.40 8.44
CA ASP A 43 -14.92 -1.68 7.95
C ASP A 43 -15.38 -1.99 6.51
N GLU A 44 -16.60 -1.60 6.14
CA GLU A 44 -17.10 -1.71 4.77
C GLU A 44 -16.33 -0.77 3.83
N GLU A 45 -15.95 0.42 4.29
CA GLU A 45 -15.05 1.32 3.57
C GLU A 45 -13.66 0.73 3.40
N ALA A 46 -13.11 0.08 4.43
CA ALA A 46 -11.84 -0.61 4.33
C ALA A 46 -11.89 -1.76 3.32
N LEU A 47 -12.96 -2.56 3.28
CA LEU A 47 -13.13 -3.63 2.30
C LEU A 47 -13.37 -3.07 0.88
N ALA A 48 -14.13 -2.00 0.75
CA ALA A 48 -14.35 -1.29 -0.51
C ALA A 48 -13.05 -0.71 -1.07
N ALA A 49 -12.17 -0.18 -0.23
CA ALA A 49 -10.83 0.21 -0.64
C ALA A 49 -10.00 -0.97 -1.15
N LEU A 50 -10.29 -2.21 -0.76
CA LEU A 50 -9.65 -3.40 -1.33
C LEU A 50 -10.28 -3.85 -2.67
N GLY A 51 -11.20 -3.06 -3.25
CA GLY A 51 -11.89 -3.41 -4.49
C GLY A 51 -13.06 -4.37 -4.27
N TYR A 52 -13.53 -4.55 -3.02
CA TYR A 52 -14.53 -5.56 -2.69
C TYR A 52 -15.79 -5.04 -2.01
N LYS A 53 -16.93 -5.63 -2.38
CA LYS A 53 -18.22 -5.43 -1.71
C LYS A 53 -18.34 -6.36 -0.52
N SER A 54 -18.89 -5.87 0.58
CA SER A 54 -19.23 -6.72 1.73
C SER A 54 -20.40 -7.64 1.36
N GLU A 55 -20.10 -8.92 1.11
CA GLU A 55 -21.11 -9.96 0.82
C GLU A 55 -21.61 -10.64 2.10
N PHE A 56 -20.81 -10.60 3.16
CA PHE A 56 -21.14 -11.21 4.45
C PHE A 56 -21.58 -10.17 5.48
N LYS A 57 -22.35 -10.64 6.46
CA LYS A 57 -22.80 -9.83 7.60
C LYS A 57 -21.72 -9.82 8.68
N ARG A 58 -21.35 -8.63 9.14
CA ARG A 58 -20.36 -8.44 10.21
C ARG A 58 -20.93 -8.76 11.59
N GLU A 59 -20.89 -10.04 11.96
CA GLU A 59 -21.39 -10.52 13.26
C GLU A 59 -20.25 -10.97 14.20
N PHE A 60 -19.02 -11.09 13.70
CA PHE A 60 -17.89 -11.49 14.52
C PHE A 60 -17.29 -10.29 15.26
N THR A 61 -17.07 -10.46 16.56
CA THR A 61 -16.23 -9.61 17.42
C THR A 61 -14.81 -10.16 17.46
N LEU A 62 -13.89 -9.47 18.14
CA LEU A 62 -12.56 -10.00 18.46
C LEU A 62 -12.64 -11.37 19.14
N TRP A 63 -13.53 -11.53 20.13
CA TRP A 63 -13.68 -12.77 20.87
C TRP A 63 -14.16 -13.90 19.96
N THR A 64 -15.21 -13.68 19.19
CA THR A 64 -15.74 -14.74 18.32
C THR A 64 -14.79 -15.06 17.17
N SER A 65 -14.01 -14.09 16.66
CA SER A 65 -12.97 -14.33 15.64
C SER A 65 -11.80 -15.15 16.18
N PHE A 66 -11.38 -14.84 17.41
CA PHE A 66 -10.45 -15.69 18.17
C PHE A 66 -11.05 -17.08 18.38
N CYS A 67 -12.31 -17.19 18.81
CA CYS A 67 -12.95 -18.49 19.00
C CYS A 67 -13.00 -19.31 17.71
N VAL A 68 -13.31 -18.74 16.54
CA VAL A 68 -13.29 -19.54 15.31
C VAL A 68 -11.86 -20.01 15.00
N SER A 69 -10.87 -19.12 15.08
CA SER A 69 -9.47 -19.48 14.81
C SER A 69 -8.95 -20.53 15.80
N PHE A 70 -9.32 -20.40 17.08
CA PHE A 70 -8.98 -21.36 18.12
C PHE A 70 -9.74 -22.69 17.96
N ALA A 71 -10.96 -22.67 17.42
CA ALA A 71 -11.70 -23.88 17.05
C ALA A 71 -10.98 -24.62 15.91
N VAL A 72 -10.59 -23.91 14.85
CA VAL A 72 -9.83 -24.47 13.72
C VAL A 72 -8.48 -25.03 14.20
N LEU A 73 -7.80 -24.31 15.09
CA LEU A 73 -6.57 -24.78 15.73
C LEU A 73 -6.83 -26.06 16.51
N GLY A 74 -7.94 -26.13 17.24
CA GLY A 74 -8.43 -27.36 17.83
C GLY A 74 -7.36 -28.03 18.70
N LEU A 75 -6.75 -27.31 19.65
CA LEU A 75 -5.46 -27.73 20.22
C LEU A 75 -5.40 -29.17 20.75
N LEU A 76 -6.38 -29.55 21.57
CA LEU A 76 -6.49 -30.91 22.10
C LEU A 76 -6.70 -31.97 21.00
N PRO A 77 -7.71 -31.85 20.11
CA PRO A 77 -7.90 -32.83 19.04
C PRO A 77 -6.80 -32.83 17.97
N SER A 78 -6.18 -31.69 17.66
CA SER A 78 -5.04 -31.59 16.75
C SER A 78 -3.82 -32.31 17.30
N PHE A 79 -3.51 -32.12 18.58
CA PHE A 79 -2.47 -32.87 19.28
C PHE A 79 -2.77 -34.37 19.23
N ALA A 80 -4.00 -34.77 19.54
CA ALA A 80 -4.43 -36.16 19.48
C ALA A 80 -4.30 -36.79 18.08
N SER A 81 -4.52 -35.99 17.03
CA SER A 81 -4.44 -36.42 15.63
C SER A 81 -3.02 -36.50 15.10
N THR A 82 -2.09 -35.76 15.70
CA THR A 82 -0.70 -35.63 15.23
C THR A 82 0.33 -36.25 16.17
N LEU A 83 -0.13 -36.92 17.23
CA LEU A 83 0.71 -37.51 18.27
C LEU A 83 1.81 -38.40 17.68
N TRP A 84 1.47 -39.19 16.65
CA TRP A 84 2.41 -40.06 15.96
C TRP A 84 3.60 -39.30 15.37
N TYR A 85 3.40 -38.13 14.76
CA TYR A 85 4.50 -37.39 14.16
C TYR A 85 5.47 -36.79 15.20
N GLY A 86 4.95 -36.37 16.36
CA GLY A 86 5.77 -35.82 17.42
C GLY A 86 6.58 -36.90 18.14
N MET A 87 5.88 -37.95 18.57
CA MET A 87 6.43 -39.04 19.36
C MET A 87 7.16 -40.08 18.51
N GLY A 88 6.62 -40.41 17.34
CA GLY A 88 7.13 -41.46 16.46
C GLY A 88 8.38 -41.08 15.69
N TYR A 89 8.75 -39.81 15.53
CA TYR A 89 10.02 -39.45 14.89
C TYR A 89 11.19 -39.34 15.86
N ALA A 90 11.00 -38.74 17.03
CA ALA A 90 12.08 -38.42 17.96
C ALA A 90 11.74 -38.65 19.43
N GLY A 91 10.57 -39.25 19.73
CA GLY A 91 10.15 -39.59 21.07
C GLY A 91 9.82 -38.38 21.92
N THR A 92 9.99 -38.54 23.24
CA THR A 92 9.75 -37.45 24.19
C THR A 92 10.60 -36.20 23.96
N PRO A 93 11.89 -36.27 23.53
CA PRO A 93 12.64 -35.09 23.09
C PRO A 93 12.01 -34.35 21.90
N GLY A 94 11.48 -35.07 20.92
CA GLY A 94 10.76 -34.48 19.77
C GLY A 94 9.55 -33.67 20.20
N MET A 95 8.87 -34.11 21.25
CA MET A 95 7.73 -33.44 21.87
C MET A 95 8.13 -32.20 22.67
N VAL A 96 9.16 -32.29 23.53
CA VAL A 96 9.50 -31.22 24.48
C VAL A 96 10.44 -30.16 23.92
N TRP A 97 11.40 -30.52 23.05
CA TRP A 97 12.30 -29.58 22.37
C TRP A 97 11.72 -29.10 21.05
N GLY A 98 11.11 -29.99 20.27
CA GLY A 98 10.63 -29.63 18.94
C GLY A 98 9.55 -28.56 19.00
N TRP A 99 8.65 -28.65 19.99
CA TRP A 99 7.56 -27.71 20.16
C TRP A 99 7.97 -26.25 20.43
N PRO A 100 8.73 -25.92 21.50
CA PRO A 100 9.05 -24.52 21.81
C PRO A 100 9.93 -23.88 20.73
N ILE A 101 10.80 -24.66 20.08
CA ILE A 101 11.63 -24.17 18.97
C ILE A 101 10.73 -23.80 17.77
N ALA A 102 9.88 -24.74 17.33
CA ALA A 102 8.95 -24.48 16.22
C ALA A 102 7.96 -23.35 16.56
N MET A 103 7.45 -23.29 17.79
CA MET A 103 6.52 -22.27 18.26
C MET A 103 7.08 -20.86 18.08
N VAL A 104 8.34 -20.61 18.39
CA VAL A 104 8.96 -19.28 18.23
C VAL A 104 8.88 -18.82 16.77
N PHE A 105 9.21 -19.68 15.82
CA PHE A 105 9.18 -19.33 14.40
C PHE A 105 7.76 -19.30 13.83
N ILE A 106 6.86 -20.19 14.26
CA ILE A 106 5.44 -20.14 13.90
C ILE A 106 4.81 -18.84 14.42
N GLN A 107 5.21 -18.37 15.60
CA GLN A 107 4.76 -17.08 16.13
C GLN A 107 5.26 -15.91 15.26
N CYS A 108 6.49 -16.00 14.72
CA CYS A 108 6.95 -15.03 13.72
C CYS A 108 6.09 -15.06 12.45
N VAL A 109 5.73 -16.25 11.94
CA VAL A 109 4.86 -16.40 10.75
C VAL A 109 3.48 -15.77 11.03
N ALA A 110 2.87 -16.09 12.18
CA ALA A 110 1.59 -15.54 12.59
C ALA A 110 1.64 -14.01 12.74
N MET A 111 2.71 -13.45 13.32
CA MET A 111 2.89 -12.00 13.44
C MET A 111 3.08 -11.31 12.08
N GLY A 112 3.85 -11.91 11.16
CA GLY A 112 4.02 -11.40 9.80
C GLY A 112 2.69 -11.38 9.03
N MET A 113 1.90 -12.44 9.19
CA MET A 113 0.56 -12.52 8.60
C MET A 113 -0.43 -11.56 9.25
N ALA A 114 -0.37 -11.36 10.57
CA ALA A 114 -1.19 -10.37 11.27
C ALA A 114 -0.92 -8.95 10.74
N GLU A 115 0.33 -8.62 10.42
CA GLU A 115 0.66 -7.30 9.84
C GLU A 115 0.09 -7.14 8.42
N LEU A 116 0.08 -8.21 7.63
CA LEU A 116 -0.62 -8.23 6.33
C LEU A 116 -2.14 -8.10 6.50
N CYS A 117 -2.72 -8.85 7.43
CA CYS A 117 -4.16 -8.83 7.73
C CYS A 117 -4.63 -7.46 8.21
N SER A 118 -3.85 -6.77 9.04
CA SER A 118 -4.18 -5.41 9.48
C SER A 118 -4.21 -4.41 8.31
N SER A 119 -3.33 -4.59 7.33
CA SER A 119 -3.23 -3.74 6.15
C SER A 119 -4.25 -4.09 5.06
N MET A 120 -4.70 -5.34 4.97
CA MET A 120 -5.52 -5.84 3.87
C MET A 120 -6.59 -6.86 4.35
N PRO A 121 -7.52 -6.48 5.25
CA PRO A 121 -8.52 -7.40 5.81
C PRO A 121 -9.60 -7.79 4.79
N THR A 122 -9.38 -8.85 4.01
CA THR A 122 -10.34 -9.45 3.08
C THR A 122 -10.33 -10.98 3.14
N SER A 123 -11.44 -11.62 2.74
CA SER A 123 -11.51 -13.06 2.56
C SER A 123 -10.58 -13.48 1.43
N GLY A 124 -9.67 -14.42 1.70
CA GLY A 124 -8.58 -14.76 0.78
C GLY A 124 -7.38 -13.80 0.83
N GLY A 125 -7.24 -13.01 1.90
CA GLY A 125 -6.25 -11.92 1.99
C GLY A 125 -4.79 -12.26 1.72
N LEU A 126 -4.34 -13.51 1.90
CA LEU A 126 -2.98 -13.95 1.52
C LEU A 126 -2.72 -13.86 0.01
N TYR A 127 -3.71 -14.32 -0.76
CA TYR A 127 -3.71 -14.31 -2.22
C TYR A 127 -3.73 -12.85 -2.72
N TYR A 128 -4.61 -12.03 -2.14
CA TYR A 128 -4.69 -10.59 -2.44
C TYR A 128 -3.38 -9.86 -2.10
N ALA A 129 -2.83 -10.08 -0.90
CA ALA A 129 -1.56 -9.48 -0.48
C ALA A 129 -0.40 -9.87 -1.40
N SER A 130 -0.37 -11.11 -1.89
CA SER A 130 0.63 -11.55 -2.86
C SER A 130 0.51 -10.81 -4.19
N ALA A 131 -0.73 -10.55 -4.65
CA ALA A 131 -0.98 -9.82 -5.89
C ALA A 131 -0.50 -8.36 -5.81
N VAL A 132 -0.90 -7.67 -4.73
CA VAL A 132 -0.70 -6.22 -4.57
C VAL A 132 0.74 -5.86 -4.22
N LEU A 133 1.42 -6.73 -3.46
CA LEU A 133 2.77 -6.44 -2.98
C LEU A 133 3.87 -6.87 -3.97
N ALA A 134 3.55 -7.75 -4.91
CA ALA A 134 4.54 -8.24 -5.86
C ALA A 134 5.20 -7.10 -6.66
N PRO A 135 6.44 -7.32 -7.16
CA PRO A 135 7.02 -6.44 -8.16
C PRO A 135 6.13 -6.30 -9.41
N PRO A 136 6.20 -5.16 -10.14
CA PRO A 136 5.40 -4.96 -11.35
C PRO A 136 5.53 -6.13 -12.34
N GLY A 137 4.38 -6.61 -12.85
CA GLY A 137 4.31 -7.76 -13.76
C GLY A 137 4.24 -9.14 -13.09
N TYR A 138 4.57 -9.27 -11.80
CA TYR A 138 4.58 -10.56 -11.09
C TYR A 138 3.35 -10.80 -10.20
N GLY A 139 2.50 -9.78 -9.98
CA GLY A 139 1.30 -9.86 -9.13
C GLY A 139 0.39 -11.05 -9.44
N PRO A 140 -0.07 -11.21 -10.69
CA PRO A 140 -0.95 -12.32 -11.07
C PRO A 140 -0.34 -13.70 -10.82
N PHE A 141 0.96 -13.87 -11.06
CA PHE A 141 1.64 -15.15 -10.83
C PHE A 141 1.83 -15.43 -9.33
N ALA A 142 2.28 -14.43 -8.57
CA ALA A 142 2.48 -14.55 -7.13
C ALA A 142 1.16 -14.87 -6.42
N SER A 143 0.07 -14.22 -6.83
CA SER A 143 -1.26 -14.51 -6.30
C SER A 143 -1.71 -15.91 -6.72
N TRP A 144 -1.57 -16.31 -7.98
CA TRP A 144 -1.94 -17.66 -8.44
C TRP A 144 -1.32 -18.78 -7.61
N ILE A 145 -0.01 -18.74 -7.37
CA ILE A 145 0.69 -19.75 -6.57
C ILE A 145 0.23 -19.72 -5.10
N THR A 146 0.14 -18.54 -4.49
CA THR A 146 -0.35 -18.39 -3.11
C THR A 146 -1.77 -18.91 -2.95
N GLY A 147 -2.65 -18.58 -3.91
CA GLY A 147 -4.06 -18.96 -3.90
C GLY A 147 -4.25 -20.46 -3.96
N TRP A 148 -3.68 -21.12 -4.97
CA TRP A 148 -3.81 -22.57 -5.12
C TRP A 148 -3.17 -23.34 -3.96
N SER A 149 -2.02 -22.89 -3.47
CA SER A 149 -1.39 -23.49 -2.30
C SER A 149 -2.26 -23.38 -1.05
N ASN A 150 -2.86 -22.20 -0.81
CA ASN A 150 -3.78 -22.01 0.32
C ASN A 150 -5.05 -22.83 0.16
N TRP A 151 -5.65 -22.88 -1.04
CA TRP A 151 -6.88 -23.66 -1.26
C TRP A 151 -6.66 -25.16 -1.03
N LEU A 152 -5.54 -25.72 -1.52
CA LEU A 152 -5.17 -27.11 -1.27
C LEU A 152 -5.06 -27.41 0.24
N THR A 153 -4.46 -26.51 1.02
CA THR A 153 -4.47 -26.63 2.47
C THR A 153 -5.87 -26.68 3.04
N GLN A 154 -6.73 -25.72 2.68
CA GLN A 154 -8.04 -25.61 3.30
C GLN A 154 -8.98 -26.76 2.92
N VAL A 155 -8.97 -27.19 1.65
CA VAL A 155 -9.82 -28.31 1.20
C VAL A 155 -9.42 -29.64 1.84
N THR A 156 -8.15 -29.81 2.21
CA THR A 156 -7.68 -30.98 2.97
C THR A 156 -7.94 -30.90 4.48
N ALA A 157 -8.10 -29.71 5.06
CA ALA A 157 -8.19 -29.56 6.52
C ALA A 157 -9.40 -30.30 7.13
N ALA A 158 -10.60 -30.05 6.60
CA ALA A 158 -11.81 -30.70 7.10
C ALA A 158 -11.79 -32.24 6.97
N PRO A 159 -11.42 -32.85 5.82
CA PRO A 159 -11.34 -34.31 5.74
C PRO A 159 -10.27 -34.91 6.67
N SER A 160 -9.13 -34.25 6.88
CA SER A 160 -8.12 -34.70 7.86
C SER A 160 -8.70 -34.81 9.28
N VAL A 161 -9.40 -33.77 9.72
CA VAL A 161 -9.99 -33.73 11.06
C VAL A 161 -11.13 -34.73 11.19
N ASN A 162 -11.98 -34.85 10.17
CA ASN A 162 -13.12 -35.78 10.22
C ASN A 162 -12.68 -37.25 10.13
N TYR A 163 -11.58 -37.54 9.44
CA TYR A 163 -10.94 -38.85 9.47
C TYR A 163 -10.48 -39.19 10.90
N SER A 164 -9.66 -38.31 11.51
CA SER A 164 -9.18 -38.52 12.88
C SER A 164 -10.32 -38.62 13.90
N LEU A 165 -11.35 -37.77 13.77
CA LEU A 165 -12.56 -37.82 14.58
C LEU A 165 -13.28 -39.17 14.46
N SER A 166 -13.39 -39.70 13.24
CA SER A 166 -14.00 -41.02 13.01
C SER A 166 -13.19 -42.12 13.69
N CYS A 167 -11.87 -42.08 13.57
CA CYS A 167 -10.98 -43.02 14.26
C CYS A 167 -11.11 -42.91 15.79
N MET A 168 -11.19 -41.71 16.36
CA MET A 168 -11.39 -41.52 17.81
C MET A 168 -12.74 -42.04 18.30
N ILE A 169 -13.82 -41.81 17.55
CA ILE A 169 -15.16 -42.32 17.89
C ILE A 169 -15.15 -43.86 17.85
N LEU A 170 -14.58 -44.45 16.81
CA LEU A 170 -14.55 -45.90 16.64
C LEU A 170 -13.61 -46.56 17.65
N ALA A 171 -12.48 -45.92 18.00
CA ALA A 171 -11.61 -46.36 19.09
C ALA A 171 -12.36 -46.37 20.43
N ALA A 172 -13.18 -45.35 20.73
CA ALA A 172 -14.01 -45.35 21.94
C ALA A 172 -15.03 -46.50 21.97
N VAL A 173 -15.53 -46.93 20.79
CA VAL A 173 -16.38 -48.12 20.66
C VAL A 173 -15.57 -49.39 20.92
N SER A 174 -14.38 -49.53 20.30
CA SER A 174 -13.50 -50.68 20.48
C SER A 174 -13.02 -50.85 21.93
N ILE A 175 -12.80 -49.75 22.67
CA ILE A 175 -12.49 -49.81 24.10
C ILE A 175 -13.64 -50.46 24.89
N ASN A 176 -14.89 -50.10 24.60
CA ASN A 176 -16.05 -50.68 25.26
C ASN A 176 -16.45 -52.06 24.70
N LYS A 177 -16.01 -52.38 23.48
CA LYS A 177 -16.28 -53.63 22.76
C LYS A 177 -15.00 -54.13 22.09
N PRO A 178 -14.10 -54.81 22.83
CA PRO A 178 -12.78 -55.20 22.32
C PRO A 178 -12.81 -56.08 21.06
N GLU A 179 -13.88 -56.86 20.87
CA GLU A 179 -14.13 -57.70 19.69
C GLU A 179 -14.38 -56.88 18.40
N TYR A 180 -14.66 -55.58 18.52
CA TYR A 180 -14.98 -54.71 17.40
C TYR A 180 -13.72 -54.04 16.85
N VAL A 181 -13.26 -54.50 15.68
CA VAL A 181 -12.18 -53.87 14.91
C VAL A 181 -12.80 -53.02 13.79
N PRO A 182 -12.59 -51.69 13.79
CA PRO A 182 -13.13 -50.82 12.75
C PRO A 182 -12.52 -51.13 11.39
N THR A 183 -13.36 -51.27 10.36
CA THR A 183 -12.91 -51.46 8.97
C THR A 183 -12.84 -50.14 8.22
N ASN A 184 -12.03 -50.06 7.17
CA ASN A 184 -11.88 -48.84 6.36
C ASN A 184 -13.22 -48.32 5.83
N TRP A 185 -14.14 -49.18 5.40
CA TRP A 185 -15.48 -48.74 4.97
C TRP A 185 -16.30 -48.12 6.10
N GLN A 186 -16.20 -48.62 7.34
CA GLN A 186 -16.90 -48.04 8.49
C GLN A 186 -16.32 -46.67 8.86
N ILE A 187 -15.00 -46.52 8.84
CA ILE A 187 -14.31 -45.25 9.07
C ILE A 187 -14.73 -44.24 7.99
N TRP A 188 -14.72 -44.64 6.72
CA TRP A 188 -15.11 -43.78 5.61
C TRP A 188 -16.58 -43.35 5.66
N LEU A 189 -17.51 -44.26 6.01
CA LEU A 189 -18.93 -43.94 6.16
C LEU A 189 -19.17 -42.94 7.29
N LEU A 190 -18.52 -43.13 8.44
CA LEU A 190 -18.62 -42.19 9.56
C LEU A 190 -18.00 -40.83 9.21
N CYS A 191 -16.83 -40.83 8.56
CA CYS A 191 -16.18 -39.60 8.11
C CYS A 191 -17.06 -38.84 7.11
N THR A 192 -17.68 -39.56 6.17
CA THR A 192 -18.63 -38.98 5.20
C THR A 192 -19.84 -38.39 5.91
N LEU A 193 -20.43 -39.09 6.88
CA LEU A 193 -21.54 -38.57 7.68
C LEU A 193 -21.15 -37.29 8.41
N LEU A 194 -19.97 -37.27 9.05
CA LEU A 194 -19.46 -36.08 9.76
C LEU A 194 -19.18 -34.91 8.81
N MET A 195 -18.61 -35.18 7.63
CA MET A 195 -18.42 -34.16 6.58
C MET A 195 -19.75 -33.56 6.13
N VAL A 196 -20.79 -34.38 5.92
CA VAL A 196 -22.13 -33.93 5.59
C VAL A 196 -22.75 -33.11 6.73
N LEU A 197 -22.61 -33.55 7.97
CA LEU A 197 -23.09 -32.79 9.14
C LEU A 197 -22.39 -31.44 9.27
N HIS A 198 -21.07 -31.40 9.11
CA HIS A 198 -20.32 -30.15 9.11
C HIS A 198 -20.70 -29.25 7.95
N ALA A 199 -21.00 -29.80 6.76
CA ALA A 199 -21.51 -29.02 5.63
C ALA A 199 -22.90 -28.40 5.94
N ILE A 200 -23.79 -29.15 6.59
CA ILE A 200 -25.10 -28.65 7.02
C ILE A 200 -24.93 -27.51 8.03
N ILE A 201 -24.11 -27.70 9.08
CA ILE A 201 -23.87 -26.69 10.11
C ILE A 201 -23.19 -25.44 9.50
N SER A 202 -22.21 -25.63 8.62
CA SER A 202 -21.49 -24.53 7.97
C SER A 202 -22.34 -23.79 6.92
N SER A 203 -23.48 -24.35 6.53
CA SER A 203 -24.49 -23.72 5.67
C SER A 203 -25.54 -22.94 6.47
N MET A 204 -25.56 -23.03 7.81
CA MET A 204 -26.51 -22.29 8.66
C MET A 204 -26.24 -20.77 8.61
N PRO A 205 -27.19 -19.94 9.11
CA PRO A 205 -26.97 -18.50 9.24
C PRO A 205 -25.75 -18.14 10.09
N THR A 206 -25.07 -17.04 9.75
CA THR A 206 -23.81 -16.58 10.38
C THR A 206 -23.87 -16.51 11.91
N HIS A 207 -24.95 -16.00 12.51
CA HIS A 207 -25.08 -15.93 13.97
C HIS A 207 -25.08 -17.30 14.67
N TRP A 208 -25.68 -18.32 14.06
CA TRP A 208 -25.64 -19.69 14.58
C TRP A 208 -24.24 -20.26 14.49
N ILE A 209 -23.56 -20.02 13.36
CA ILE A 209 -22.17 -20.41 13.15
C ILE A 209 -21.26 -19.76 14.22
N ALA A 210 -21.39 -18.46 14.45
CA ALA A 210 -20.60 -17.73 15.43
C ALA A 210 -20.86 -18.25 16.85
N THR A 211 -22.12 -18.55 17.17
CA THR A 211 -22.53 -19.10 18.46
C THR A 211 -21.97 -20.51 18.67
N PHE A 212 -22.12 -21.39 17.68
CA PHE A 212 -21.61 -22.77 17.72
C PHE A 212 -20.10 -22.79 17.96
N ASN A 213 -19.34 -22.00 17.20
CA ASN A 213 -17.88 -21.90 17.37
C ASN A 213 -17.48 -21.30 18.72
N SER A 214 -18.24 -20.33 19.25
CA SER A 214 -17.96 -19.74 20.56
C SER A 214 -18.11 -20.78 21.67
N TYR A 215 -19.18 -21.58 21.64
CA TYR A 215 -19.37 -22.67 22.59
C TYR A 215 -18.33 -23.77 22.41
N GLY A 216 -18.06 -24.17 21.17
CA GLY A 216 -17.08 -25.19 20.84
C GLY A 216 -15.67 -24.84 21.30
N SER A 217 -15.21 -23.59 21.07
CA SER A 217 -13.90 -23.13 21.53
C SER A 217 -13.82 -22.91 23.03
N THR A 218 -14.88 -22.40 23.66
CA THR A 218 -14.92 -22.30 25.12
C THR A 218 -14.81 -23.69 25.75
N PHE A 219 -15.55 -24.66 25.21
CA PHE A 219 -15.44 -26.05 25.63
C PHE A 219 -14.04 -26.60 25.38
N ASN A 220 -13.42 -26.32 24.24
CA ASN A 220 -12.07 -26.78 23.92
C ASN A 220 -11.03 -26.25 24.92
N ILE A 221 -11.08 -24.95 25.26
CA ILE A 221 -10.21 -24.35 26.28
C ILE A 221 -10.39 -25.05 27.63
N ILE A 222 -11.64 -25.26 28.05
CA ILE A 222 -11.95 -25.94 29.32
C ILE A 222 -11.46 -27.39 29.30
N ALA A 223 -11.79 -28.15 28.24
CA ALA A 223 -11.41 -29.54 28.07
C ALA A 223 -9.89 -29.71 28.06
N LEU A 224 -9.17 -28.79 27.44
CA LEU A 224 -7.71 -28.78 27.44
C LEU A 224 -7.13 -28.57 28.83
N VAL A 225 -7.62 -27.57 29.59
CA VAL A 225 -7.17 -27.33 30.97
C VAL A 225 -7.47 -28.55 31.84
N ILE A 226 -8.67 -29.12 31.71
CA ILE A 226 -9.05 -30.35 32.41
C ILE A 226 -8.09 -31.48 32.05
N THR A 227 -7.77 -31.67 30.77
CA THR A 227 -6.87 -32.74 30.31
C THR A 227 -5.46 -32.58 30.87
N ILE A 228 -4.91 -31.36 30.85
CA ILE A 228 -3.58 -31.04 31.40
C ILE A 228 -3.51 -31.32 32.91
N ILE A 229 -4.62 -31.21 33.64
CA ILE A 229 -4.69 -31.49 35.08
C ILE A 229 -4.96 -32.97 35.36
N ILE A 230 -5.94 -33.56 34.65
CA ILE A 230 -6.40 -34.93 34.92
C ILE A 230 -5.34 -35.96 34.59
N ILE A 231 -4.58 -35.81 33.51
CA ILE A 231 -3.54 -36.78 33.15
C ILE A 231 -2.51 -36.95 34.29
N PRO A 232 -1.82 -35.89 34.77
CA PRO A 232 -0.85 -36.04 35.85
C PRO A 232 -1.51 -36.36 37.20
N ALA A 233 -2.74 -35.88 37.45
CA ALA A 233 -3.46 -36.13 38.70
C ALA A 233 -3.97 -37.58 38.82
N GLY A 234 -4.47 -38.14 37.72
CA GLY A 234 -5.13 -39.45 37.66
C GLY A 234 -4.27 -40.56 37.07
N THR A 235 -2.98 -40.33 36.83
CA THR A 235 -2.12 -41.33 36.20
C THR A 235 -2.04 -42.62 37.02
N ASN A 236 -2.23 -43.77 36.37
CA ASN A 236 -2.18 -45.11 36.97
C ASN A 236 -0.76 -45.73 36.92
N ARG A 237 0.27 -44.97 36.52
CA ARG A 237 1.67 -45.43 36.53
C ARG A 237 2.12 -46.04 37.86
N PRO A 238 1.76 -45.47 39.04
CA PRO A 238 2.12 -46.10 40.31
C PRO A 238 1.47 -47.47 40.51
N ASP A 239 0.25 -47.67 40.01
CA ASP A 239 -0.46 -48.95 40.07
C ASP A 239 0.22 -50.02 39.18
N GLN A 240 0.97 -49.57 38.17
CA GLN A 240 1.80 -50.40 37.29
C GLN A 240 3.26 -50.56 37.80
N GLY A 241 3.57 -50.09 39.02
CA GLY A 241 4.91 -50.21 39.63
C GLY A 241 5.94 -49.19 39.15
N LEU A 242 5.53 -48.15 38.44
CA LEU A 242 6.40 -47.11 37.88
C LEU A 242 6.38 -45.84 38.73
N SER A 243 7.41 -44.99 38.58
CA SER A 243 7.36 -43.65 39.14
C SER A 243 6.23 -42.84 38.49
N ARG A 244 5.55 -42.02 39.29
CA ARG A 244 4.43 -41.19 38.83
C ARG A 244 4.75 -40.35 37.59
N PHE A 245 5.99 -39.87 37.50
CA PHE A 245 6.51 -39.18 36.32
C PHE A 245 7.83 -39.81 35.87
N THR A 246 8.06 -39.82 34.56
CA THR A 246 9.33 -40.21 33.96
C THR A 246 10.44 -39.23 34.37
N LYS A 247 11.67 -39.72 34.53
CA LYS A 247 12.82 -38.87 34.91
C LYS A 247 13.10 -37.83 33.82
N SER A 248 13.38 -36.58 34.22
CA SER A 248 13.69 -35.49 33.27
C SER A 248 14.86 -35.82 32.33
N SER A 249 15.90 -36.53 32.79
CA SER A 249 17.02 -36.94 31.93
C SER A 249 16.57 -37.79 30.74
N THR A 250 15.53 -38.60 30.94
CA THR A 250 14.94 -39.45 29.89
C THR A 250 14.05 -38.62 28.98
N VAL A 251 13.13 -37.84 29.56
CA VAL A 251 12.17 -37.00 28.81
C VAL A 251 12.86 -36.04 27.85
N TRP A 252 13.97 -35.44 28.28
CA TRP A 252 14.66 -34.40 27.52
C TRP A 252 15.87 -34.91 26.73
N GLY A 253 16.35 -36.13 27.01
CA GLY A 253 17.65 -36.62 26.53
C GLY A 253 17.66 -37.98 25.85
N THR A 254 16.59 -38.79 25.96
CA THR A 254 16.52 -40.12 25.34
C THR A 254 15.71 -40.06 24.06
N PHE A 255 16.40 -40.05 22.93
CA PHE A 255 15.79 -40.05 21.60
C PHE A 255 15.20 -41.41 21.26
N TYR A 256 14.02 -41.40 20.65
CA TYR A 256 13.42 -42.57 20.01
C TYR A 256 13.93 -42.67 18.58
N GLU A 257 14.41 -43.84 18.16
CA GLU A 257 14.99 -44.09 16.83
C GLU A 257 13.92 -44.37 15.78
N GLY A 258 12.97 -43.46 15.63
CA GLY A 258 11.85 -43.62 14.70
C GLY A 258 12.14 -43.23 13.25
N THR A 259 13.36 -42.77 12.96
CA THR A 259 13.83 -42.42 11.61
C THR A 259 15.29 -42.81 11.44
N GLU A 260 15.72 -43.08 10.20
CA GLU A 260 17.13 -43.32 9.87
C GLU A 260 17.99 -42.04 9.85
N TYR A 261 17.37 -40.88 10.02
CA TYR A 261 18.07 -39.60 10.03
C TYR A 261 18.71 -39.32 11.39
N SER A 262 19.69 -38.41 11.41
CA SER A 262 20.30 -37.96 12.67
C SER A 262 19.26 -37.34 13.61
N SER A 263 19.50 -37.42 14.93
CA SER A 263 18.57 -36.91 15.95
C SER A 263 18.17 -35.44 15.75
N GLY A 264 19.07 -34.62 15.20
CA GLY A 264 18.77 -33.22 14.86
C GLY A 264 17.75 -33.09 13.72
N ILE A 265 17.85 -33.91 12.68
CA ILE A 265 16.86 -33.95 11.58
C ILE A 265 15.55 -34.56 12.07
N ALA A 266 15.61 -35.62 12.90
CA ALA A 266 14.42 -36.22 13.49
C ALA A 266 13.62 -35.22 14.35
N ILE A 267 14.29 -34.33 15.10
CA ILE A 267 13.63 -33.19 15.77
C ILE A 267 12.98 -32.25 14.76
N LEU A 268 13.66 -31.87 13.68
CA LEU A 268 13.06 -31.00 12.66
C LEU A 268 11.85 -31.68 12.00
N MET A 269 11.91 -32.99 11.74
CA MET A 269 10.77 -33.75 11.22
C MET A 269 9.58 -33.75 12.20
N SER A 270 9.83 -33.79 13.52
CA SER A 270 8.75 -33.70 14.53
C SER A 270 8.00 -32.37 14.50
N PHE A 271 8.55 -31.32 13.87
CA PHE A 271 7.89 -30.02 13.75
C PHE A 271 6.60 -30.12 12.96
N ILE A 272 6.40 -31.13 12.10
CA ILE A 272 5.13 -31.32 11.40
C ILE A 272 3.94 -31.38 12.37
N ALA A 273 4.10 -32.01 13.54
CA ALA A 273 3.07 -32.08 14.56
C ALA A 273 2.73 -30.68 15.11
N VAL A 274 3.76 -29.86 15.33
CA VAL A 274 3.62 -28.49 15.83
C VAL A 274 3.02 -27.58 14.76
N ILE A 275 3.52 -27.66 13.54
CA ILE A 275 3.09 -26.87 12.38
C ILE A 275 1.62 -27.12 12.09
N TRP A 276 1.20 -28.39 12.09
CA TRP A 276 -0.20 -28.76 11.93
C TRP A 276 -1.04 -28.29 13.12
N THR A 277 -0.62 -28.63 14.35
CA THR A 277 -1.42 -28.34 15.55
C THR A 277 -1.57 -26.86 15.83
N MET A 278 -0.56 -26.06 15.48
CA MET A 278 -0.60 -24.61 15.60
C MET A 278 -1.15 -23.93 14.34
N SER A 279 -1.59 -24.68 13.33
CA SER A 279 -2.27 -24.11 12.16
C SER A 279 -3.67 -23.59 12.52
N GLY A 280 -4.29 -22.80 11.63
CA GLY A 280 -5.65 -22.29 11.81
C GLY A 280 -5.76 -20.88 12.38
N TYR A 281 -4.65 -20.27 12.79
CA TYR A 281 -4.65 -18.83 13.12
C TYR A 281 -4.97 -17.95 11.89
N ASP A 282 -4.77 -18.44 10.67
CA ASP A 282 -5.15 -17.79 9.41
C ASP A 282 -6.66 -17.75 9.15
N ALA A 283 -7.46 -18.57 9.85
CA ALA A 283 -8.91 -18.54 9.75
C ALA A 283 -9.47 -17.14 10.08
N ALA A 284 -8.90 -16.43 11.06
CA ALA A 284 -9.25 -15.04 11.37
C ALA A 284 -9.02 -14.08 10.20
N PHE A 285 -8.06 -14.38 9.33
CA PHE A 285 -7.83 -13.61 8.11
C PHE A 285 -8.91 -13.90 7.07
N HIS A 286 -9.21 -15.18 6.81
CA HIS A 286 -10.25 -15.56 5.84
C HIS A 286 -11.65 -15.10 6.25
N LEU A 287 -11.89 -14.95 7.54
CA LEU A 287 -13.14 -14.46 8.14
C LEU A 287 -13.17 -12.95 8.40
N SER A 288 -12.14 -12.22 7.98
CA SER A 288 -12.03 -10.78 8.26
C SER A 288 -13.18 -9.94 7.70
N GLU A 289 -13.81 -10.36 6.59
CA GLU A 289 -15.01 -9.72 6.04
C GLU A 289 -16.24 -9.84 6.96
N GLU A 290 -16.30 -10.87 7.80
CA GLU A 290 -17.39 -11.11 8.76
C GLU A 290 -17.10 -10.45 10.13
N CYS A 291 -15.94 -9.80 10.30
CA CYS A 291 -15.46 -9.25 11.57
C CYS A 291 -15.67 -7.73 11.67
N ASN A 292 -16.05 -7.27 12.87
CA ASN A 292 -16.07 -5.85 13.24
C ASN A 292 -14.67 -5.38 13.65
N GLN A 293 -14.26 -4.19 13.18
CA GLN A 293 -12.91 -3.64 13.30
C GLN A 293 -11.85 -4.60 12.76
N ALA A 294 -12.06 -5.13 11.55
CA ALA A 294 -11.31 -6.27 11.01
C ALA A 294 -9.79 -6.00 10.96
N ASN A 295 -9.38 -4.76 10.68
CA ASN A 295 -7.99 -4.31 10.67
C ASN A 295 -7.29 -4.32 12.04
N ILE A 296 -8.02 -4.50 13.15
CA ILE A 296 -7.48 -4.61 14.52
C ILE A 296 -7.86 -5.95 15.16
N ALA A 297 -9.11 -6.38 15.00
CA ALA A 297 -9.65 -7.57 15.62
C ALA A 297 -9.05 -8.86 15.03
N SER A 298 -9.06 -9.03 13.71
CA SER A 298 -8.46 -10.18 13.04
C SER A 298 -6.95 -10.34 13.32
N PRO A 299 -6.10 -9.30 13.22
CA PRO A 299 -4.67 -9.46 13.52
C PRO A 299 -4.40 -9.76 14.99
N ARG A 300 -5.17 -9.21 15.93
CA ARG A 300 -5.09 -9.60 17.34
C ARG A 300 -5.53 -11.04 17.56
N ALA A 301 -6.58 -11.50 16.87
CA ALA A 301 -7.04 -12.88 16.94
C ALA A 301 -5.97 -13.85 16.40
N ILE A 302 -5.30 -13.53 15.28
CA ILE A 302 -4.18 -14.31 14.73
C ILE A 302 -3.08 -14.52 15.79
N VAL A 303 -2.58 -13.41 16.36
CA VAL A 303 -1.47 -13.44 17.32
C VAL A 303 -1.86 -14.12 18.64
N LEU A 304 -3.08 -13.88 19.11
CA LEU A 304 -3.59 -14.51 20.33
C LEU A 304 -3.76 -16.03 20.15
N THR A 305 -4.30 -16.45 18.99
CA THR A 305 -4.52 -17.87 18.66
C THR A 305 -3.20 -18.62 18.64
N SER A 306 -2.19 -18.10 17.94
CA SER A 306 -0.87 -18.74 17.89
C SER A 306 -0.14 -18.70 19.23
N GLY A 307 -0.21 -17.59 19.97
CA GLY A 307 0.49 -17.43 21.24
C GLY A 307 -0.08 -18.30 22.36
N VAL A 308 -1.41 -18.21 22.58
CA VAL A 308 -2.11 -19.02 23.59
C VAL A 308 -2.09 -20.50 23.21
N GLY A 309 -2.36 -20.82 21.93
CA GLY A 309 -2.32 -22.18 21.41
C GLY A 309 -0.94 -22.81 21.55
N GLY A 310 0.13 -22.08 21.19
CA GLY A 310 1.50 -22.57 21.32
C GLY A 310 1.90 -22.84 22.77
N ALA A 311 1.59 -21.92 23.69
CA ALA A 311 1.93 -22.09 25.11
C ALA A 311 1.16 -23.28 25.74
N MET A 312 -0.15 -23.33 25.52
CA MET A 312 -0.99 -24.39 26.09
C MET A 312 -0.67 -25.77 25.50
N GLY A 313 -0.33 -25.83 24.21
CA GLY A 313 0.04 -27.07 23.54
C GLY A 313 1.35 -27.64 24.06
N TRP A 314 2.31 -26.76 24.39
CA TRP A 314 3.57 -27.17 24.99
C TRP A 314 3.36 -27.81 26.38
N PHE A 315 2.46 -27.25 27.19
CA PHE A 315 2.13 -27.86 28.49
C PHE A 315 1.48 -29.23 28.33
N LEU A 316 0.59 -29.40 27.33
CA LEU A 316 0.03 -30.71 27.04
C LEU A 316 1.10 -31.71 26.59
N GLN A 317 2.01 -31.31 25.69
CA GLN A 317 3.16 -32.11 25.25
C GLN A 317 4.02 -32.54 26.43
N LEU A 318 4.34 -31.62 27.36
CA LEU A 318 5.10 -31.92 28.57
C LEU A 318 4.38 -32.97 29.43
N VAL A 319 3.08 -32.78 29.68
CA VAL A 319 2.28 -33.73 30.47
C VAL A 319 2.36 -35.13 29.88
N VAL A 320 2.19 -35.26 28.56
CA VAL A 320 2.26 -36.55 27.86
C VAL A 320 3.68 -37.13 27.91
N ALA A 321 4.70 -36.34 27.63
CA ALA A 321 6.09 -36.77 27.65
C ALA A 321 6.54 -37.28 29.04
N TYR A 322 6.02 -36.69 30.13
CA TYR A 322 6.32 -37.12 31.49
C TYR A 322 5.48 -38.31 31.97
N THR A 323 4.42 -38.70 31.26
CA THR A 323 3.50 -39.76 31.71
C THR A 323 3.36 -40.93 30.74
N VAL A 324 3.82 -40.82 29.49
CA VAL A 324 3.91 -41.97 28.57
C VAL A 324 4.80 -43.08 29.14
N ILE A 325 4.32 -44.32 29.08
CA ILE A 325 4.99 -45.49 29.64
C ILE A 325 5.84 -46.18 28.57
N ASP A 326 5.21 -46.49 27.44
CA ASP A 326 5.81 -47.20 26.33
C ASP A 326 5.33 -46.57 25.02
N ILE A 327 6.28 -46.12 24.20
CA ILE A 327 5.98 -45.42 22.94
C ILE A 327 5.50 -46.41 21.87
N ASP A 328 6.13 -47.57 21.76
CA ASP A 328 5.78 -48.57 20.73
C ASP A 328 4.35 -49.06 20.93
N ALA A 329 3.97 -49.35 22.17
CA ALA A 329 2.60 -49.76 22.52
C ALA A 329 1.54 -48.68 22.21
N VAL A 330 1.93 -47.40 22.16
CA VAL A 330 1.04 -46.30 21.79
C VAL A 330 0.92 -46.18 20.28
N LEU A 331 2.03 -46.29 19.55
CA LEU A 331 2.07 -46.07 18.10
C LEU A 331 1.57 -47.28 17.30
N GLU A 332 1.79 -48.49 17.80
CA GLU A 332 1.43 -49.75 17.14
C GLU A 332 0.13 -50.38 17.66
N SER A 333 -0.65 -49.61 18.43
CA SER A 333 -1.89 -50.11 19.05
C SER A 333 -2.93 -50.53 18.00
N GLU A 334 -3.55 -51.69 18.22
CA GLU A 334 -4.68 -52.19 17.41
C GLU A 334 -5.92 -51.27 17.44
N LEU A 335 -5.98 -50.31 18.37
CA LEU A 335 -7.03 -49.28 18.38
C LEU A 335 -6.95 -48.34 17.16
N GLY A 336 -5.82 -48.30 16.45
CA GLY A 336 -5.61 -47.46 15.27
C GLY A 336 -5.66 -45.94 15.57
N GLN A 337 -5.62 -45.55 16.85
CA GLN A 337 -5.66 -44.16 17.28
C GLN A 337 -4.70 -43.95 18.47
N PRO A 338 -3.52 -43.35 18.25
CA PRO A 338 -2.46 -43.26 19.26
C PRO A 338 -2.85 -42.49 20.53
N TRP A 339 -3.70 -41.46 20.43
CA TRP A 339 -4.15 -40.71 21.61
C TRP A 339 -5.03 -41.57 22.53
N ALA A 340 -5.92 -42.38 21.97
CA ALA A 340 -6.74 -43.31 22.75
C ALA A 340 -5.87 -44.37 23.43
N ALA A 341 -4.89 -44.94 22.70
CA ALA A 341 -3.94 -45.91 23.25
C ALA A 341 -3.12 -45.32 24.40
N TYR A 342 -2.59 -44.11 24.22
CA TYR A 342 -1.87 -43.39 25.26
C TYR A 342 -2.74 -43.12 26.51
N LEU A 343 -3.99 -42.70 26.34
CA LEU A 343 -4.89 -42.45 27.47
C LEU A 343 -5.15 -43.72 28.27
N LEU A 344 -5.37 -44.87 27.64
CA LEU A 344 -5.57 -46.16 28.32
C LEU A 344 -4.29 -46.65 29.01
N GLN A 345 -3.14 -46.39 28.40
CA GLN A 345 -1.85 -46.73 29.00
C GLN A 345 -1.61 -45.96 30.30
N THR A 346 -2.10 -44.72 30.40
CA THR A 346 -1.73 -43.78 31.46
C THR A 346 -2.83 -43.47 32.47
N LEU A 347 -4.09 -43.73 32.16
CA LEU A 347 -5.25 -43.42 33.01
C LEU A 347 -6.15 -44.66 33.20
N PRO A 348 -6.91 -44.72 34.30
CA PRO A 348 -8.00 -45.69 34.43
C PRO A 348 -8.98 -45.58 33.26
N GLU A 349 -9.51 -46.71 32.80
CA GLU A 349 -10.33 -46.81 31.57
C GLU A 349 -11.47 -45.79 31.51
N LYS A 350 -12.24 -45.61 32.60
CA LYS A 350 -13.34 -44.63 32.65
C LYS A 350 -12.86 -43.19 32.50
N THR A 351 -11.71 -42.87 33.09
CA THR A 351 -11.09 -41.54 33.00
C THR A 351 -10.51 -41.32 31.61
N ALA A 352 -9.85 -42.33 31.03
CA ALA A 352 -9.37 -42.33 29.65
C ALA A 352 -10.52 -42.07 28.66
N LEU A 353 -11.63 -42.81 28.79
CA LEU A 353 -12.84 -42.61 27.98
C LEU A 353 -13.46 -41.22 28.16
N ALA A 354 -13.43 -40.65 29.37
CA ALA A 354 -13.92 -39.29 29.61
C ALA A 354 -13.06 -38.23 28.90
N VAL A 355 -11.72 -38.36 28.96
CA VAL A 355 -10.79 -37.45 28.25
C VAL A 355 -10.90 -37.63 26.73
N LEU A 356 -11.02 -38.87 26.25
CA LEU A 356 -11.25 -39.18 24.84
C LEU A 356 -12.59 -38.60 24.37
N GLY A 357 -13.66 -38.75 25.14
CA GLY A 357 -14.97 -38.17 24.86
C GLY A 357 -14.94 -36.65 24.75
N MET A 358 -14.25 -35.95 25.66
CA MET A 358 -14.02 -34.51 25.53
C MET A 358 -13.22 -34.17 24.27
N THR A 359 -12.20 -34.96 23.95
CA THR A 359 -11.39 -34.79 22.73
C THR A 359 -12.25 -34.93 21.47
N ILE A 360 -13.16 -35.91 21.42
CA ILE A 360 -14.12 -36.13 20.33
C ILE A 360 -15.04 -34.92 20.14
N VAL A 361 -15.59 -34.36 21.22
CA VAL A 361 -16.43 -33.15 21.15
C VAL A 361 -15.63 -31.96 20.62
N CYS A 362 -14.39 -31.79 21.07
CA CYS A 362 -13.50 -30.75 20.56
C CYS A 362 -13.17 -30.96 19.07
N ALA A 363 -12.91 -32.20 18.65
CA ALA A 363 -12.60 -32.56 17.26
C ALA A 363 -13.79 -32.29 16.33
N PHE A 364 -15.02 -32.53 16.78
CA PHE A 364 -16.23 -32.15 16.05
C PHE A 364 -16.28 -30.64 15.83
N SER A 365 -16.07 -29.84 16.89
CA SER A 365 -16.01 -28.38 16.75
C SER A 365 -14.90 -27.92 15.80
N MET A 366 -13.74 -28.59 15.82
CA MET A 366 -12.61 -28.29 14.94
C MET A 366 -12.96 -28.58 13.47
N GLY A 367 -13.53 -29.76 13.17
CA GLY A 367 -13.90 -30.14 11.81
C GLY A 367 -14.93 -29.18 11.20
N GLN A 368 -15.86 -28.70 12.02
CA GLN A 368 -16.81 -27.65 11.66
C GLN A 368 -16.08 -26.33 11.33
N GLY A 369 -15.15 -25.90 12.18
CA GLY A 369 -14.34 -24.69 11.96
C GLY A 369 -13.49 -24.77 10.68
N CYS A 370 -12.87 -25.91 10.40
CA CYS A 370 -12.11 -26.13 9.15
C CYS A 370 -13.01 -26.00 7.92
N MET A 371 -14.22 -26.56 7.96
CA MET A 371 -15.18 -26.47 6.85
C MET A 371 -15.59 -25.02 6.56
N ILE A 372 -15.77 -24.20 7.61
CA ILE A 372 -16.00 -22.76 7.48
C ILE A 372 -14.83 -22.09 6.78
N ALA A 373 -13.60 -22.26 7.28
CA ALA A 373 -12.43 -21.60 6.70
C ALA A 373 -12.26 -21.96 5.22
N ALA A 374 -12.40 -23.24 4.88
CA ALA A 374 -12.32 -23.73 3.50
C ALA A 374 -13.39 -23.15 2.58
N SER A 375 -14.63 -23.02 3.07
CA SER A 375 -15.70 -22.44 2.27
C SER A 375 -15.46 -20.96 1.95
N ARG A 376 -14.86 -20.19 2.88
CA ARG A 376 -14.55 -18.76 2.65
C ARG A 376 -13.41 -18.58 1.64
N VAL A 377 -12.38 -19.42 1.72
CA VAL A 377 -11.28 -19.41 0.75
C VAL A 377 -11.77 -19.81 -0.64
N THR A 378 -12.59 -20.86 -0.73
CA THR A 378 -13.21 -21.28 -1.99
C THR A 378 -14.10 -20.20 -2.59
N PHE A 379 -14.95 -19.58 -1.77
CA PHE A 379 -15.78 -18.46 -2.19
C PHE A 379 -14.93 -17.29 -2.73
N ALA A 380 -13.89 -16.88 -1.99
CA ALA A 380 -13.03 -15.77 -2.39
C ALA A 380 -12.35 -16.01 -3.74
N TYR A 381 -11.86 -17.23 -3.98
CA TYR A 381 -11.18 -17.55 -5.24
C TYR A 381 -12.18 -17.80 -6.38
N ALA A 382 -13.36 -18.33 -6.08
CA ALA A 382 -14.45 -18.44 -7.04
C ALA A 382 -14.92 -17.06 -7.52
N ARG A 383 -15.05 -16.09 -6.60
CA ARG A 383 -15.38 -14.69 -6.87
C ARG A 383 -14.43 -14.06 -7.89
N ASP A 384 -13.14 -14.38 -7.80
CA ASP A 384 -12.11 -13.85 -8.71
C ASP A 384 -11.95 -14.67 -10.01
N GLY A 385 -12.79 -15.69 -10.24
CA GLY A 385 -12.77 -16.48 -11.48
C GLY A 385 -11.73 -17.60 -11.52
N CYS A 386 -11.18 -18.03 -10.38
CA CYS A 386 -10.13 -19.05 -10.34
C CYS A 386 -10.61 -20.48 -10.61
N PHE A 387 -11.93 -20.75 -10.57
CA PHE A 387 -12.48 -22.09 -10.74
C PHE A 387 -13.34 -22.23 -12.00
N PRO A 388 -13.38 -23.43 -12.60
CA PRO A 388 -14.46 -23.78 -13.52
C PRO A 388 -15.82 -23.58 -12.84
N LEU A 389 -16.79 -22.99 -13.53
CA LEU A 389 -18.10 -22.65 -12.96
C LEU A 389 -18.00 -21.69 -11.75
N SER A 390 -16.98 -20.84 -11.68
CA SER A 390 -16.78 -19.82 -10.64
C SER A 390 -18.05 -19.07 -10.24
N ASN A 391 -18.90 -18.71 -11.22
CA ASN A 391 -20.18 -18.01 -11.00
C ASN A 391 -21.19 -18.80 -10.15
N PHE A 392 -21.07 -20.12 -10.08
CA PHE A 392 -21.91 -20.98 -9.25
C PHE A 392 -21.34 -21.09 -7.81
N TRP A 393 -20.03 -21.27 -7.68
CA TRP A 393 -19.36 -21.41 -6.38
C TRP A 393 -19.28 -20.10 -5.59
N ALA A 394 -19.24 -18.97 -6.28
CA ALA A 394 -19.20 -17.63 -5.69
C ALA A 394 -20.57 -17.12 -5.18
N GLN A 395 -21.63 -17.93 -5.23
CA GLN A 395 -22.97 -17.47 -4.81
C GLN A 395 -23.12 -17.52 -3.29
N VAL A 396 -23.58 -16.40 -2.72
CA VAL A 396 -24.02 -16.33 -1.32
C VAL A 396 -25.51 -16.61 -1.23
N ASN A 397 -25.91 -17.56 -0.37
CA ASN A 397 -27.30 -17.92 -0.22
C ASN A 397 -28.10 -16.74 0.39
N PRO A 398 -29.25 -16.35 -0.20
CA PRO A 398 -29.97 -15.15 0.23
C PRO A 398 -30.62 -15.29 1.62
N ILE A 399 -30.90 -16.52 2.07
CA ILE A 399 -31.56 -16.82 3.34
C ILE A 399 -30.51 -16.90 4.45
N THR A 400 -29.49 -17.74 4.26
CA THR A 400 -28.49 -17.99 5.31
C THR A 400 -27.36 -16.97 5.33
N LYS A 401 -27.20 -16.19 4.24
CA LYS A 401 -26.10 -15.22 4.05
C LYS A 401 -24.71 -15.87 4.14
N THR A 402 -24.62 -17.15 3.76
CA THR A 402 -23.38 -17.93 3.74
C THR A 402 -23.14 -18.55 2.36
N PRO A 403 -21.89 -18.89 1.98
CA PRO A 403 -21.58 -19.40 0.65
C PRO A 403 -21.83 -20.92 0.60
N VAL A 404 -23.11 -21.31 0.60
CA VAL A 404 -23.55 -22.72 0.71
C VAL A 404 -22.97 -23.59 -0.42
N ASN A 405 -22.92 -23.08 -1.66
CA ASN A 405 -22.34 -23.84 -2.78
C ASN A 405 -20.85 -24.13 -2.58
N ALA A 406 -20.09 -23.17 -2.05
CA ALA A 406 -18.69 -23.37 -1.70
C ALA A 406 -18.50 -24.38 -0.56
N VAL A 407 -19.40 -24.37 0.45
CA VAL A 407 -19.39 -25.38 1.52
C VAL A 407 -19.56 -26.79 0.94
N TRP A 408 -20.57 -27.00 0.11
CA TRP A 408 -20.83 -28.31 -0.48
C TRP A 408 -19.77 -28.73 -1.50
N PHE A 409 -19.15 -27.79 -2.21
CA PHE A 409 -18.01 -28.07 -3.07
C PHE A 409 -16.82 -28.61 -2.25
N ASN A 410 -16.45 -27.94 -1.15
CA ASN A 410 -15.40 -28.44 -0.26
C ASN A 410 -15.77 -29.77 0.38
N ALA A 411 -17.03 -29.96 0.78
CA ALA A 411 -17.50 -31.21 1.34
C ALA A 411 -17.38 -32.37 0.34
N PHE A 412 -17.79 -32.14 -0.92
CA PHE A 412 -17.69 -33.12 -1.99
C PHE A 412 -16.25 -33.49 -2.30
N ILE A 413 -15.38 -32.50 -2.55
CA ILE A 413 -13.95 -32.74 -2.80
C ILE A 413 -13.30 -33.40 -1.59
N GLY A 414 -13.63 -32.97 -0.38
CA GLY A 414 -13.13 -33.57 0.85
C GLY A 414 -13.53 -35.04 1.01
N ILE A 415 -14.78 -35.40 0.70
CA ILE A 415 -15.24 -36.81 0.70
C ILE A 415 -14.52 -37.63 -0.38
N LEU A 416 -14.18 -37.04 -1.53
CA LEU A 416 -13.35 -37.74 -2.52
C LEU A 416 -11.93 -37.94 -2.01
N LEU A 417 -11.35 -36.97 -1.31
CA LEU A 417 -10.02 -37.10 -0.71
C LEU A 417 -9.99 -38.19 0.37
N THR A 418 -11.08 -38.42 1.10
CA THR A 418 -11.13 -39.51 2.10
C THR A 418 -11.17 -40.90 1.47
N LEU A 419 -11.41 -41.03 0.16
CA LEU A 419 -11.24 -42.30 -0.54
C LEU A 419 -9.77 -42.78 -0.56
N LEU A 420 -8.80 -41.88 -0.31
CA LEU A 420 -7.40 -42.26 -0.12
C LEU A 420 -7.20 -43.27 1.02
N LEU A 421 -8.16 -43.39 1.94
CA LEU A 421 -8.20 -44.44 2.96
C LEU A 421 -8.09 -45.85 2.36
N PHE A 422 -8.67 -46.08 1.17
CA PHE A 422 -8.58 -47.37 0.49
C PHE A 422 -7.24 -47.59 -0.21
N GLY A 423 -6.42 -46.55 -0.34
CA GLY A 423 -5.05 -46.61 -0.83
C GLY A 423 -4.01 -46.93 0.26
N GLY A 424 -4.41 -47.04 1.53
CA GLY A 424 -3.55 -47.36 2.66
C GLY A 424 -3.35 -46.18 3.63
N GLU A 425 -2.82 -46.46 4.82
CA GLU A 425 -2.66 -45.48 5.90
C GLU A 425 -1.74 -44.32 5.54
N VAL A 426 -0.67 -44.59 4.77
CA VAL A 426 0.25 -43.55 4.30
C VAL A 426 -0.40 -42.66 3.23
N ALA A 427 -1.29 -43.21 2.40
CA ALA A 427 -2.00 -42.45 1.37
C ALA A 427 -2.99 -41.46 1.99
N ILE A 428 -3.78 -41.89 2.98
CA ILE A 428 -4.64 -40.97 3.72
C ILE A 428 -3.80 -40.02 4.58
N GLY A 429 -2.68 -40.45 5.17
CA GLY A 429 -1.78 -39.60 5.95
C GLY A 429 -1.26 -38.38 5.16
N ALA A 430 -1.09 -38.51 3.84
CA ALA A 430 -0.61 -37.44 2.98
C ALA A 430 -1.49 -36.16 3.02
N ILE A 431 -2.79 -36.26 3.31
CA ILE A 431 -3.68 -35.09 3.42
C ILE A 431 -3.31 -34.18 4.61
N PHE A 432 -2.70 -34.73 5.67
CA PHE A 432 -2.20 -33.93 6.80
C PHE A 432 -0.94 -33.15 6.39
N SER A 433 -0.03 -33.77 5.66
CA SER A 433 1.20 -33.11 5.23
C SER A 433 0.94 -32.01 4.19
N VAL A 434 -0.07 -32.17 3.33
CA VAL A 434 -0.54 -31.14 2.39
C VAL A 434 -0.95 -29.87 3.13
N GLY A 435 -1.73 -29.98 4.21
CA GLY A 435 -2.16 -28.79 4.94
C GLY A 435 -1.00 -28.06 5.62
N ALA A 436 0.04 -28.76 6.06
CA ALA A 436 1.25 -28.11 6.61
C ALA A 436 2.08 -27.38 5.54
N ILE A 437 2.46 -28.07 4.45
CA ILE A 437 3.31 -27.48 3.40
C ILE A 437 2.57 -26.40 2.63
N GLY A 438 1.32 -26.65 2.24
CA GLY A 438 0.52 -25.70 1.48
C GLY A 438 0.29 -24.38 2.23
N ALA A 439 0.14 -24.45 3.56
CA ALA A 439 -0.01 -23.29 4.43
C ALA A 439 1.30 -22.50 4.45
N PHE A 440 2.43 -23.17 4.66
CA PHE A 440 3.74 -22.51 4.72
C PHE A 440 4.10 -21.85 3.40
N VAL A 441 3.84 -22.48 2.26
CA VAL A 441 4.06 -21.85 0.95
C VAL A 441 3.15 -20.63 0.77
N ALA A 442 1.86 -20.76 1.10
CA ALA A 442 0.91 -19.65 1.00
C ALA A 442 1.22 -18.47 1.95
N PHE A 443 1.76 -18.73 3.14
CA PHE A 443 2.12 -17.68 4.11
C PHE A 443 3.45 -17.01 3.73
N THR A 444 4.41 -17.80 3.25
CA THR A 444 5.79 -17.32 2.99
C THR A 444 5.86 -16.39 1.81
N ILE A 445 5.11 -16.63 0.74
CA ILE A 445 5.16 -15.79 -0.47
C ILE A 445 4.84 -14.32 -0.15
N PRO A 446 3.66 -13.96 0.43
CA PRO A 446 3.35 -12.57 0.71
C PRO A 446 4.25 -11.98 1.81
N ILE A 447 4.62 -12.75 2.85
CA ILE A 447 5.55 -12.27 3.90
C ILE A 447 6.94 -11.98 3.30
N GLY A 448 7.45 -12.87 2.46
CA GLY A 448 8.75 -12.74 1.79
C GLY A 448 8.77 -11.57 0.81
N ILE A 449 7.74 -11.45 -0.05
CA ILE A 449 7.57 -10.29 -0.94
C ILE A 449 7.61 -9.00 -0.13
N ARG A 450 6.82 -8.92 0.94
CA ARG A 450 6.73 -7.76 1.83
C ARG A 450 8.03 -7.45 2.57
N THR A 451 8.83 -8.46 2.88
CA THR A 451 10.08 -8.29 3.64
C THR A 451 11.22 -7.86 2.73
N PHE A 452 11.34 -8.45 1.55
CA PHE A 452 12.53 -8.32 0.70
C PHE A 452 12.33 -7.42 -0.53
N PHE A 453 11.09 -7.21 -1.01
CA PHE A 453 10.84 -6.58 -2.32
C PHE A 453 9.93 -5.34 -2.30
N VAL A 454 9.15 -5.13 -1.24
CA VAL A 454 8.17 -4.03 -1.19
C VAL A 454 8.79 -2.68 -0.83
N GLY A 455 9.82 -2.65 0.02
CA GLY A 455 10.42 -1.41 0.51
C GLY A 455 9.39 -0.48 1.18
N ASN A 456 9.40 0.81 0.81
CA ASN A 456 8.49 1.82 1.37
C ASN A 456 7.06 1.77 0.80
N ARG A 457 6.73 0.85 -0.12
CA ARG A 457 5.38 0.71 -0.70
C ARG A 457 4.35 0.08 0.26
N PHE A 458 4.79 -0.57 1.34
CA PHE A 458 3.92 -1.23 2.30
C PHE A 458 3.24 -0.20 3.22
N ARG A 459 1.92 -0.02 3.11
CA ARG A 459 1.15 0.77 4.08
C ARG A 459 0.85 -0.07 5.31
N ARG A 460 1.26 0.43 6.48
CA ARG A 460 1.00 -0.25 7.76
C ARG A 460 -0.46 -0.07 8.16
N GLY A 461 -1.12 -1.17 8.52
CA GLY A 461 -2.40 -1.13 9.19
C GLY A 461 -2.28 -0.63 10.64
N PRO A 462 -3.41 -0.40 11.34
CA PRO A 462 -3.42 0.08 12.73
C PRO A 462 -2.75 -0.88 13.73
N TRP A 463 -2.73 -2.18 13.43
CA TRP A 463 -1.89 -3.15 14.12
C TRP A 463 -0.63 -3.41 13.30
N HIS A 464 0.54 -3.16 13.89
CA HIS A 464 1.82 -3.32 13.17
C HIS A 464 2.97 -3.70 14.10
N LEU A 465 4.02 -4.29 13.54
CA LEU A 465 5.22 -4.72 14.27
C LEU A 465 6.26 -3.60 14.41
N GLY A 466 6.09 -2.48 13.69
CA GLY A 466 6.98 -1.33 13.76
C GLY A 466 8.41 -1.71 13.37
N LYS A 467 9.38 -1.50 14.28
CA LYS A 467 10.79 -1.83 14.04
C LYS A 467 11.07 -3.34 13.94
N PHE A 468 10.22 -4.18 14.53
CA PHE A 468 10.38 -5.64 14.51
C PHE A 468 9.84 -6.29 13.23
N SER A 469 9.17 -5.51 12.40
CA SER A 469 8.53 -5.93 11.16
C SER A 469 9.50 -6.63 10.20
N TYR A 470 10.70 -6.09 9.99
CA TYR A 470 11.71 -6.70 9.11
C TYR A 470 12.39 -7.95 9.72
N PRO A 471 12.92 -7.91 10.98
CA PRO A 471 13.50 -9.10 11.61
C PRO A 471 12.53 -10.29 11.70
N ILE A 472 11.26 -10.04 12.02
CA ILE A 472 10.23 -11.08 12.08
C ILE A 472 9.97 -11.66 10.68
N GLY A 473 9.84 -10.80 9.65
CA GLY A 473 9.67 -11.25 8.28
C GLY A 473 10.80 -12.14 7.75
N VAL A 474 12.05 -11.81 8.10
CA VAL A 474 13.24 -12.62 7.78
C VAL A 474 13.18 -13.96 8.49
N ALA A 475 12.94 -13.97 9.80
CA ALA A 475 12.85 -15.20 10.59
C ALA A 475 11.76 -16.15 10.07
N SER A 476 10.58 -15.61 9.76
CA SER A 476 9.46 -16.36 9.17
C SER A 476 9.85 -17.01 7.84
N THR A 477 10.43 -16.22 6.92
CA THR A 477 10.76 -16.70 5.57
C THR A 477 11.88 -17.74 5.59
N CYS A 478 12.90 -17.56 6.43
CA CYS A 478 13.98 -18.53 6.57
C CYS A 478 13.47 -19.86 7.16
N PHE A 479 12.62 -19.79 8.19
CA PHE A 479 12.08 -20.98 8.83
C PHE A 479 11.22 -21.81 7.88
N THR A 480 10.27 -21.19 7.18
CA THR A 480 9.38 -21.91 6.27
C THR A 480 10.14 -22.48 5.07
N THR A 481 11.11 -21.74 4.52
CA THR A 481 11.98 -22.22 3.43
C THR A 481 12.80 -23.44 3.85
N LEU A 482 13.29 -23.46 5.10
CA LEU A 482 13.97 -24.63 5.66
C LEU A 482 13.02 -25.81 5.86
N MET A 483 11.79 -25.56 6.34
CA MET A 483 10.86 -26.62 6.71
C MET A 483 10.21 -27.33 5.51
N ILE A 484 9.94 -26.64 4.40
CA ILE A 484 9.31 -27.26 3.21
C ILE A 484 10.02 -28.56 2.77
N PRO A 485 11.35 -28.61 2.55
CA PRO A 485 12.02 -29.85 2.18
C PRO A 485 12.05 -30.89 3.31
N ILE A 486 12.19 -30.46 4.57
CA ILE A 486 12.20 -31.37 5.73
C ILE A 486 10.86 -32.14 5.84
N LEU A 487 9.74 -31.47 5.60
CA LEU A 487 8.40 -32.07 5.66
C LEU A 487 8.14 -33.09 4.55
N CYS A 488 9.00 -33.14 3.52
CA CYS A 488 8.95 -34.12 2.45
C CYS A 488 9.84 -35.35 2.70
N LEU A 489 10.62 -35.39 3.78
CA LEU A 489 11.50 -36.53 4.06
C LEU A 489 10.67 -37.77 4.49
N PRO A 490 10.97 -38.96 3.95
CA PRO A 490 10.47 -40.24 4.50
C PRO A 490 11.13 -40.55 5.86
N THR A 491 10.65 -41.57 6.57
CA THR A 491 11.27 -42.04 7.82
C THR A 491 12.53 -42.89 7.58
N VAL A 492 12.58 -43.59 6.44
CA VAL A 492 13.68 -44.47 6.03
C VAL A 492 14.35 -43.96 4.75
N THR A 493 15.58 -44.37 4.50
CA THR A 493 16.41 -43.92 3.38
C THR A 493 17.05 -45.10 2.64
N GLY A 494 17.62 -44.85 1.47
CA GLY A 494 18.41 -45.86 0.77
C GLY A 494 17.58 -47.02 0.21
N LYS A 495 18.00 -48.26 0.50
CA LYS A 495 17.44 -49.48 -0.11
C LYS A 495 16.15 -49.96 0.53
N ASP A 496 15.90 -49.54 1.77
CA ASP A 496 14.73 -49.95 2.56
C ASP A 496 13.52 -49.03 2.33
N LEU A 497 13.71 -47.95 1.56
CA LEU A 497 12.63 -47.06 1.11
C LEU A 497 11.82 -47.72 -0.01
N ASP A 498 10.63 -48.19 0.34
CA ASP A 498 9.64 -48.72 -0.61
C ASP A 498 8.38 -47.81 -0.71
N PRO A 499 7.46 -48.07 -1.66
CA PRO A 499 6.25 -47.26 -1.82
C PRO A 499 5.34 -47.16 -0.58
N SER A 500 5.41 -48.15 0.34
CA SER A 500 4.63 -48.17 1.57
C SER A 500 5.24 -47.32 2.68
N LEU A 501 6.54 -47.03 2.63
CA LEU A 501 7.26 -46.19 3.60
C LEU A 501 7.59 -44.78 3.07
N MET A 502 7.25 -44.51 1.80
CA MET A 502 7.51 -43.23 1.17
C MET A 502 6.61 -42.11 1.72
N ASN A 503 7.22 -40.95 2.00
CA ASN A 503 6.47 -39.73 2.25
C ASN A 503 5.95 -39.15 0.92
N TRP A 504 4.69 -39.45 0.61
CA TRP A 504 4.04 -39.05 -0.65
C TRP A 504 3.71 -37.56 -0.74
N THR A 505 4.04 -36.75 0.26
CA THR A 505 3.70 -35.31 0.27
C THR A 505 4.28 -34.57 -0.93
N CYS A 506 5.50 -34.91 -1.35
CA CYS A 506 6.12 -34.31 -2.54
C CYS A 506 5.31 -34.54 -3.82
N LEU A 507 4.56 -35.65 -3.90
CA LEU A 507 3.69 -35.95 -5.03
C LEU A 507 2.27 -35.42 -4.81
N VAL A 508 1.69 -35.62 -3.62
CA VAL A 508 0.29 -35.27 -3.30
C VAL A 508 0.10 -33.75 -3.22
N TRP A 509 1.10 -33.00 -2.76
CA TRP A 509 1.09 -31.53 -2.85
C TRP A 509 1.83 -31.04 -4.11
N GLY A 510 3.04 -31.54 -4.36
CA GLY A 510 3.88 -31.04 -5.44
C GLY A 510 3.36 -31.37 -6.84
N GLY A 511 2.66 -32.50 -7.03
CA GLY A 511 2.00 -32.86 -8.28
C GLY A 511 0.89 -31.87 -8.67
N PRO A 512 -0.12 -31.63 -7.81
CA PRO A 512 -1.13 -30.60 -8.05
C PRO A 512 -0.52 -29.20 -8.23
N MET A 513 0.48 -28.81 -7.43
CA MET A 513 1.14 -27.51 -7.60
C MET A 513 1.92 -27.41 -8.92
N LEU A 514 2.58 -28.48 -9.36
CA LEU A 514 3.20 -28.53 -10.68
C LEU A 514 2.15 -28.39 -11.79
N ALA A 515 1.00 -29.06 -11.67
CA ALA A 515 -0.10 -28.91 -12.60
C ALA A 515 -0.63 -27.47 -12.63
N VAL A 516 -0.72 -26.80 -11.47
CA VAL A 516 -1.09 -25.38 -11.35
C VAL A 516 -0.06 -24.46 -12.04
N ILE A 517 1.23 -24.76 -11.93
CA ILE A 517 2.31 -24.02 -12.61
C ILE A 517 2.27 -24.26 -14.13
N VAL A 518 2.10 -25.51 -14.56
CA VAL A 518 1.95 -25.84 -15.98
C VAL A 518 0.72 -25.15 -16.55
N TRP A 519 -0.40 -25.17 -15.83
CA TRP A 519 -1.62 -24.47 -16.21
C TRP A 519 -1.38 -22.97 -16.34
N TRP A 520 -0.61 -22.36 -15.42
CA TRP A 520 -0.19 -20.96 -15.55
C TRP A 520 0.55 -20.69 -16.86
N VAL A 521 1.59 -21.47 -17.15
CA VAL A 521 2.45 -21.29 -18.32
C VAL A 521 1.69 -21.52 -19.64
N VAL A 522 0.80 -22.50 -19.68
CA VAL A 522 0.07 -22.87 -20.91
C VAL A 522 -1.10 -21.92 -21.19
N ASP A 523 -1.86 -21.54 -20.16
CA ASP A 523 -3.16 -20.90 -20.34
C ASP A 523 -3.48 -19.80 -19.31
N ALA A 524 -3.34 -20.05 -18.00
CA ALA A 524 -3.90 -19.15 -16.99
C ALA A 524 -3.33 -17.72 -17.03
N HIS A 525 -2.07 -17.52 -17.42
CA HIS A 525 -1.48 -16.17 -17.59
C HIS A 525 -2.21 -15.30 -18.64
N LYS A 526 -2.94 -15.92 -19.58
CA LYS A 526 -3.67 -15.22 -20.65
C LYS A 526 -4.90 -14.52 -20.10
N TRP A 527 -5.68 -15.20 -19.27
CA TRP A 527 -6.98 -14.72 -18.80
C TRP A 527 -7.00 -14.26 -17.33
N PHE A 528 -6.08 -14.75 -16.50
CA PHE A 528 -6.00 -14.35 -15.09
C PHE A 528 -5.08 -13.14 -14.90
N LYS A 529 -5.66 -12.00 -14.51
CA LYS A 529 -4.94 -10.74 -14.30
C LYS A 529 -4.81 -10.34 -12.82
N GLY A 530 -5.15 -11.25 -11.91
CA GLY A 530 -5.14 -11.03 -10.46
C GLY A 530 -6.55 -10.93 -9.86
N PRO A 531 -6.66 -10.53 -8.58
CA PRO A 531 -7.94 -10.40 -7.88
C PRO A 531 -8.88 -9.45 -8.62
N LYS A 532 -10.16 -9.82 -8.76
CA LYS A 532 -11.14 -9.03 -9.54
C LYS A 532 -11.84 -8.04 -8.63
N ILE A 533 -11.88 -6.80 -9.06
CA ILE A 533 -12.65 -5.76 -8.40
C ILE A 533 -14.14 -6.06 -8.65
N ASN A 534 -14.96 -6.15 -7.60
CA ASN A 534 -16.38 -6.52 -7.68
C ASN A 534 -17.34 -5.46 -7.13
N ILE A 535 -16.85 -4.25 -6.95
CA ILE A 535 -17.65 -3.07 -6.65
C ILE A 535 -17.75 -2.20 -7.89
N GLU A 536 -18.93 -1.65 -8.12
CA GLU A 536 -19.03 -0.49 -8.99
C GLU A 536 -18.20 0.62 -8.38
N HIS A 537 -17.17 1.01 -9.10
CA HIS A 537 -16.38 2.19 -8.79
C HIS A 537 -16.56 3.20 -9.91
N ALA A 538 -16.71 4.44 -9.53
CA ALA A 538 -16.56 5.53 -10.49
C ALA A 538 -15.28 6.27 -10.18
N MET A 539 -14.67 6.80 -11.23
CA MET A 539 -13.75 7.91 -11.06
C MET A 539 -14.56 9.09 -10.54
N LEU A 540 -14.15 9.65 -9.41
CA LEU A 540 -14.76 10.89 -8.92
C LEU A 540 -14.46 12.01 -9.92
N GLY A 541 -15.47 12.43 -10.68
CA GLY A 541 -15.40 13.60 -11.55
C GLY A 541 -15.25 14.89 -10.74
N ARG A 542 -14.69 15.93 -11.37
CA ARG A 542 -14.34 17.24 -10.77
C ARG A 542 -15.45 17.95 -9.97
N ASP A 543 -16.71 17.60 -10.17
CA ASP A 543 -17.88 18.23 -9.53
C ASP A 543 -18.61 17.32 -8.52
N GLY A 544 -18.08 16.13 -8.22
CA GLY A 544 -18.76 15.15 -7.36
C GLY A 544 -19.94 14.41 -8.03
N ASN A 545 -19.98 14.35 -9.36
CA ASN A 545 -20.90 13.49 -10.10
C ASN A 545 -20.26 12.12 -10.39
N ILE A 546 -21.07 11.07 -10.28
CA ILE A 546 -20.73 9.69 -10.64
C ILE A 546 -20.78 9.60 -12.16
N ILE A 547 -19.70 9.11 -12.78
CA ILE A 547 -19.64 8.83 -14.23
C ILE A 547 -19.60 7.30 -14.35
N GLU A 548 -20.67 6.70 -14.90
CA GLU A 548 -20.69 5.27 -15.24
C GLU A 548 -19.78 5.02 -16.44
N GLY A 549 -18.88 4.04 -16.35
CA GLY A 549 -18.07 3.57 -17.46
C GLY A 549 -18.72 2.35 -18.11
N GLU A 550 -18.94 2.38 -19.42
CA GLU A 550 -19.26 1.17 -20.19
C GLU A 550 -17.98 0.35 -20.44
N GLU A 551 -17.98 -0.94 -20.10
CA GLU A 551 -16.97 -1.88 -20.59
C GLU A 551 -17.22 -2.14 -22.09
N GLN A 552 -16.32 -1.65 -22.95
CA GLN A 552 -16.30 -2.04 -24.37
C GLN A 552 -15.53 -3.35 -24.55
N GLU A 553 -16.18 -4.35 -25.14
CA GLU A 553 -15.54 -5.58 -25.62
C GLU A 553 -14.40 -5.26 -26.61
N GLU A 554 -13.26 -5.94 -26.43
CA GLU A 554 -12.11 -5.90 -27.34
C GLU A 554 -12.50 -6.41 -28.74
N GLY A 555 -12.98 -5.51 -29.59
CA GLY A 555 -13.35 -5.81 -30.97
C GLY A 555 -13.16 -4.62 -31.88
N ASN A 556 -12.06 -4.64 -32.65
CA ASN A 556 -11.73 -3.73 -33.76
C ASN A 556 -11.59 -2.23 -33.43
N LEU A 557 -10.41 -1.84 -32.94
CA LEU A 557 -9.97 -0.45 -32.96
C LEU A 557 -9.46 -0.08 -34.36
N SER A 558 -10.28 0.66 -35.12
CA SER A 558 -9.78 1.63 -36.08
C SER A 558 -9.34 2.90 -35.32
N PRO A 559 -8.16 3.48 -35.62
CA PRO A 559 -7.60 4.57 -34.82
C PRO A 559 -8.23 5.91 -35.20
N GLN A 560 -9.33 6.33 -34.58
CA GLN A 560 -9.84 7.69 -34.81
C GLN A 560 -10.72 8.36 -33.74
N ALA A 561 -10.91 7.80 -32.55
CA ALA A 561 -11.76 8.44 -31.53
C ALA A 561 -11.09 8.49 -30.15
N SER A 562 -10.14 9.41 -29.95
CA SER A 562 -9.73 9.88 -28.63
C SER A 562 -9.48 11.40 -28.68
N LYS A 563 -10.56 12.16 -28.86
CA LYS A 563 -10.57 13.61 -28.67
C LYS A 563 -11.81 13.94 -27.86
N ASP A 564 -11.62 14.18 -26.56
CA ASP A 564 -12.25 15.28 -25.81
C ASP A 564 -12.24 15.01 -24.30
N TYR A 565 -11.16 15.45 -23.63
CA TYR A 565 -11.17 15.75 -22.19
C TYR A 565 -11.20 17.28 -22.00
N PRO A 566 -12.08 17.84 -21.16
CA PRO A 566 -12.07 19.27 -20.88
C PRO A 566 -10.89 19.66 -19.98
N LYS A 567 -9.91 20.31 -20.63
CA LYS A 567 -8.77 21.03 -20.05
C LYS A 567 -9.26 22.14 -19.10
N LYS A 568 -8.78 22.12 -17.85
CA LYS A 568 -8.57 23.27 -16.93
C LYS A 568 -8.23 22.75 -15.53
N SER A 569 -7.01 22.23 -15.35
CA SER A 569 -6.31 22.29 -14.05
C SER A 569 -5.16 23.29 -14.18
N ALA A 570 -4.62 23.76 -13.05
CA ALA A 570 -3.44 24.63 -12.95
C ALA A 570 -2.19 24.10 -13.69
N VAL A 571 -2.27 22.87 -14.18
CA VAL A 571 -1.23 22.20 -14.92
C VAL A 571 -1.58 22.23 -16.41
N GLY A 572 -1.11 23.26 -17.12
CA GLY A 572 -1.14 23.32 -18.59
C GLY A 572 -2.53 23.38 -19.25
N GLY A 573 -3.60 23.64 -18.48
CA GLY A 573 -4.98 23.66 -18.98
C GLY A 573 -5.29 24.81 -19.95
N GLY A 574 -4.81 24.71 -21.19
CA GLY A 574 -5.03 25.69 -22.26
C GLY A 574 -3.87 25.80 -23.26
N ILE A 575 -2.69 25.27 -22.93
CA ILE A 575 -1.53 25.29 -23.83
C ILE A 575 -1.71 24.16 -24.87
N THR A 576 -1.52 24.48 -26.15
CA THR A 576 -1.42 23.49 -27.21
C THR A 576 0.01 22.94 -27.27
N PRO A 577 0.25 21.70 -27.75
CA PRO A 577 1.61 21.16 -27.86
C PRO A 577 2.58 22.10 -28.58
N GLU A 578 2.08 22.88 -29.55
CA GLU A 578 2.83 23.88 -30.32
C GLU A 578 3.25 25.11 -29.49
N GLY A 579 2.57 25.38 -28.36
CA GLY A 579 2.89 26.47 -27.42
C GLY A 579 3.91 26.08 -26.33
N THR A 580 4.46 24.87 -26.37
CA THR A 580 5.43 24.38 -25.37
C THR A 580 6.86 24.87 -25.68
N ALA A 581 7.73 24.89 -24.67
CA ALA A 581 9.14 25.24 -24.87
C ALA A 581 9.89 24.26 -25.80
N ILE A 582 9.48 22.98 -25.81
CA ILE A 582 10.06 21.94 -26.67
C ILE A 582 9.71 22.20 -28.13
N ALA A 583 8.48 22.63 -28.43
CA ALA A 583 8.08 22.97 -29.79
C ALA A 583 8.92 24.10 -30.41
N ARG A 584 9.63 24.89 -29.60
CA ARG A 584 10.57 25.93 -30.06
C ARG A 584 11.96 25.39 -30.43
N VAL A 585 12.24 24.10 -30.20
CA VAL A 585 13.49 23.42 -30.57
C VAL A 585 13.15 22.20 -31.44
N PRO A 586 12.99 22.38 -32.76
CA PRO A 586 12.47 21.34 -33.66
C PRO A 586 13.35 20.08 -33.74
N GLU A 587 14.63 20.19 -33.36
CA GLU A 587 15.58 19.07 -33.29
C GLU A 587 15.30 18.13 -32.11
N ILE A 588 14.58 18.57 -31.08
CA ILE A 588 14.24 17.79 -29.88
C ILE A 588 12.80 17.29 -29.99
N LYS A 589 12.62 15.97 -30.00
CA LYS A 589 11.30 15.35 -29.90
C LYS A 589 10.86 15.29 -28.45
N PRO A 590 9.54 15.27 -28.16
CA PRO A 590 9.05 15.03 -26.79
C PRO A 590 9.62 13.77 -26.13
N SER A 591 9.90 12.71 -26.91
CA SER A 591 10.52 11.47 -26.42
C SER A 591 11.99 11.59 -26.03
N ASP A 592 12.67 12.66 -26.47
CA ASP A 592 14.10 12.86 -26.20
C ASP A 592 14.33 13.54 -24.83
N VAL A 593 13.27 14.05 -24.19
CA VAL A 593 13.34 14.67 -22.86
C VAL A 593 13.39 13.58 -21.80
N GLU A 594 14.43 13.61 -20.96
CA GLU A 594 14.68 12.55 -19.97
C GLU A 594 14.16 12.92 -18.58
N GLU A 595 14.23 14.21 -18.21
CA GLU A 595 13.81 14.68 -16.88
C GLU A 595 13.17 16.07 -16.91
N VAL A 596 12.26 16.30 -15.96
CA VAL A 596 11.56 17.56 -15.73
C VAL A 596 11.68 17.99 -14.27
N PHE A 597 12.22 19.19 -14.03
CA PHE A 597 12.11 19.88 -12.75
C PHE A 597 11.17 21.07 -12.87
N PHE A 598 10.05 21.07 -12.13
CA PHE A 598 9.05 22.13 -12.26
C PHE A 598 8.68 22.74 -10.91
N GLY A 599 8.89 24.04 -10.79
CA GLY A 599 8.54 24.83 -9.62
C GLY A 599 7.04 24.93 -9.42
N ASN A 600 6.55 24.65 -8.22
CA ASN A 600 5.16 24.91 -7.82
C ASN A 600 5.09 25.06 -6.28
N VAL A 601 4.48 26.15 -5.80
CA VAL A 601 4.41 26.44 -4.36
C VAL A 601 3.07 26.00 -3.79
N LEU A 602 1.98 26.44 -4.41
CA LEU A 602 0.63 26.27 -3.88
C LEU A 602 0.02 24.97 -4.43
N SER A 603 0.59 23.84 -4.01
CA SER A 603 0.30 22.52 -4.58
C SER A 603 -0.98 21.85 -4.06
N ALA A 604 -1.68 22.48 -3.11
CA ALA A 604 -2.92 21.92 -2.57
C ALA A 604 -4.00 21.83 -3.66
N ASN A 605 -4.71 20.69 -3.69
CA ASN A 605 -5.76 20.39 -4.68
C ASN A 605 -5.29 20.29 -6.16
N LEU A 606 -3.98 20.32 -6.42
CA LEU A 606 -3.47 20.11 -7.79
C LEU A 606 -3.42 18.64 -8.20
N GLY A 607 -3.52 17.72 -7.25
CA GLY A 607 -3.32 16.28 -7.48
C GLY A 607 -1.85 15.86 -7.34
N GLN A 608 -1.55 14.61 -7.71
CA GLN A 608 -0.20 14.06 -7.53
C GLN A 608 0.79 14.69 -8.50
N ASN A 609 1.93 15.14 -7.97
CA ASN A 609 3.09 15.64 -8.72
C ASN A 609 2.74 16.61 -9.88
N PRO A 610 2.58 17.92 -9.60
CA PRO A 610 2.29 18.94 -10.62
C PRO A 610 3.32 19.00 -11.77
N ALA A 611 4.59 18.65 -11.52
CA ALA A 611 5.60 18.57 -12.58
C ALA A 611 5.30 17.42 -13.56
N ARG A 612 4.89 16.25 -13.06
CA ARG A 612 4.51 15.10 -13.88
C ARG A 612 3.26 15.39 -14.71
N GLN A 613 2.25 16.00 -14.10
CA GLN A 613 1.07 16.43 -14.83
C GLN A 613 1.43 17.43 -15.94
N SER A 614 2.42 18.31 -15.71
CA SER A 614 2.84 19.32 -16.69
C SER A 614 3.58 18.66 -17.85
N ALA A 615 4.46 17.70 -17.55
CA ALA A 615 5.18 16.92 -18.55
C ALA A 615 4.23 16.14 -19.46
N LEU A 616 3.31 15.34 -18.88
CA LEU A 616 2.35 14.56 -19.65
C LEU A 616 1.35 15.47 -20.40
N GLY A 617 0.90 16.56 -19.78
CA GLY A 617 0.04 17.54 -20.42
C GLY A 617 0.70 18.26 -21.61
N ALA A 618 2.03 18.36 -21.61
CA ALA A 618 2.83 18.86 -22.73
C ALA A 618 3.12 17.80 -23.80
N GLY A 619 2.68 16.55 -23.61
CA GLY A 619 2.92 15.44 -24.54
C GLY A 619 4.28 14.77 -24.42
N LEU A 620 4.96 14.91 -23.27
CA LEU A 620 6.19 14.18 -22.98
C LEU A 620 5.94 12.69 -22.72
N ASP A 621 6.96 11.86 -22.91
CA ASP A 621 6.88 10.41 -22.72
C ASP A 621 6.60 10.05 -21.26
N GLU A 622 5.89 8.95 -21.04
CA GLU A 622 5.66 8.40 -19.71
C GLU A 622 6.95 7.95 -19.01
N SER A 623 8.03 7.68 -19.75
CA SER A 623 9.34 7.40 -19.17
C SER A 623 10.01 8.62 -18.53
N THR A 624 9.57 9.83 -18.85
CA THR A 624 10.21 11.09 -18.40
C THR A 624 10.18 11.23 -16.89
N ILE A 625 11.34 11.39 -16.25
CA ILE A 625 11.43 11.60 -14.79
C ILE A 625 10.88 12.99 -14.45
N CYS A 626 10.09 13.13 -13.39
CA CYS A 626 9.40 14.39 -13.09
C CYS A 626 9.43 14.71 -11.60
N THR A 627 9.97 15.88 -11.25
CA THR A 627 10.11 16.35 -9.87
C THR A 627 9.51 17.74 -9.70
N ALA A 628 8.50 17.86 -8.84
CA ALA A 628 7.98 19.16 -8.41
C ALA A 628 8.89 19.77 -7.34
N VAL A 629 9.25 21.05 -7.51
CA VAL A 629 10.20 21.76 -6.64
C VAL A 629 9.48 22.89 -5.91
N ASN A 630 9.60 22.95 -4.59
CA ASN A 630 9.11 24.09 -3.81
C ASN A 630 10.26 24.76 -3.04
N LYS A 631 10.62 25.96 -3.48
CA LYS A 631 11.48 26.94 -2.80
C LYS A 631 10.78 28.30 -2.78
N VAL A 632 9.46 28.30 -2.52
CA VAL A 632 8.56 29.46 -2.59
C VAL A 632 8.78 30.23 -3.91
N CYS A 633 8.96 31.55 -3.90
CA CYS A 633 9.14 32.37 -5.12
C CYS A 633 10.35 31.92 -5.99
N ALA A 634 11.37 31.30 -5.39
CA ALA A 634 12.58 30.86 -6.08
C ALA A 634 12.46 29.44 -6.69
N SER A 635 11.28 28.81 -6.62
CA SER A 635 11.06 27.42 -7.04
C SER A 635 11.54 27.14 -8.46
N ALA A 636 11.10 27.92 -9.45
CA ALA A 636 11.48 27.72 -10.84
C ALA A 636 12.96 28.01 -11.12
N ALA A 637 13.54 29.05 -10.50
CA ALA A 637 14.97 29.32 -10.64
C ALA A 637 15.81 28.16 -10.06
N LYS A 638 15.37 27.59 -8.93
CA LYS A 638 16.02 26.42 -8.35
C LYS A 638 15.82 25.17 -9.22
N ALA A 639 14.67 25.01 -9.85
CA ALA A 639 14.41 23.92 -10.79
C ALA A 639 15.37 23.96 -11.99
N ILE A 640 15.66 25.15 -12.55
CA ILE A 640 16.66 25.33 -13.60
C ILE A 640 18.06 24.92 -13.12
N VAL A 641 18.43 25.32 -11.91
CA VAL A 641 19.70 24.91 -11.29
C VAL A 641 19.77 23.40 -11.12
N LEU A 642 18.71 22.75 -10.62
CA LEU A 642 18.67 21.30 -10.47
C LEU A 642 18.81 20.59 -11.82
N GLY A 643 18.11 21.05 -12.86
CA GLY A 643 18.24 20.49 -14.20
C GLY A 643 19.66 20.63 -14.78
N ALA A 644 20.30 21.79 -14.57
CA ALA A 644 21.70 21.98 -14.95
C ALA A 644 22.64 21.04 -14.16
N GLN A 645 22.38 20.84 -12.86
CA GLN A 645 23.16 19.92 -12.03
C GLN A 645 23.03 18.46 -12.50
N THR A 646 21.81 18.00 -12.84
CA THR A 646 21.58 16.66 -13.40
C THR A 646 22.38 16.42 -14.69
N ILE A 647 22.44 17.43 -15.57
CA ILE A 647 23.26 17.36 -16.79
C ILE A 647 24.75 17.28 -16.44
N ILE A 648 25.21 18.13 -15.51
CA ILE A 648 26.63 18.16 -15.10
C ILE A 648 27.07 16.84 -14.45
N THR A 649 26.18 16.17 -13.71
CA THR A 649 26.48 14.86 -13.10
C THR A 649 26.35 13.69 -14.06
N GLY A 650 25.96 13.93 -15.32
CA GLY A 650 25.87 12.93 -16.37
C GLY A 650 24.65 12.02 -16.25
N ASN A 651 23.58 12.49 -15.59
CA ASN A 651 22.36 11.70 -15.38
C ASN A 651 21.29 11.92 -16.45
N ALA A 652 21.35 13.03 -17.19
CA ALA A 652 20.49 13.35 -18.32
C ALA A 652 21.24 14.26 -19.30
N ASP A 653 20.86 14.20 -20.57
CA ASP A 653 21.35 15.07 -21.64
C ASP A 653 20.33 16.15 -22.03
N ILE A 654 19.02 15.87 -21.90
CA ILE A 654 17.94 16.83 -22.19
C ILE A 654 16.97 16.92 -21.00
N VAL A 655 16.92 18.11 -20.40
CA VAL A 655 16.09 18.39 -19.22
C VAL A 655 15.19 19.60 -19.48
N VAL A 656 13.90 19.47 -19.16
CA VAL A 656 13.00 20.63 -19.10
C VAL A 656 12.95 21.17 -17.67
N ALA A 657 13.19 22.46 -17.50
CA ALA A 657 13.13 23.08 -16.19
C ALA A 657 12.29 24.35 -16.22
N GLY A 658 11.54 24.62 -15.15
CA GLY A 658 10.64 25.77 -15.13
C GLY A 658 9.80 25.84 -13.89
N GLY A 659 8.60 26.41 -14.00
CA GLY A 659 7.57 26.33 -12.98
C GLY A 659 6.22 26.86 -13.42
N THR A 660 5.21 26.56 -12.62
CA THR A 660 3.80 26.95 -12.79
C THR A 660 3.21 27.37 -11.45
N GLU A 661 2.29 28.32 -11.49
CA GLU A 661 1.42 28.65 -10.37
C GLU A 661 0.04 29.09 -10.88
N SER A 662 -1.02 28.68 -10.18
CA SER A 662 -2.35 29.28 -10.33
C SER A 662 -2.85 29.67 -8.95
N MET A 663 -2.57 30.91 -8.57
CA MET A 663 -2.97 31.48 -7.29
C MET A 663 -4.49 31.66 -7.22
N SER A 664 -5.16 31.85 -8.36
CA SER A 664 -6.62 31.96 -8.46
C SER A 664 -7.37 30.69 -8.03
N ASN A 665 -6.74 29.51 -8.16
CA ASN A 665 -7.38 28.21 -7.92
C ASN A 665 -6.98 27.55 -6.60
N VAL A 666 -6.27 28.28 -5.74
CA VAL A 666 -5.79 27.72 -4.46
C VAL A 666 -6.97 27.56 -3.50
N PRO A 667 -7.18 26.35 -2.95
CA PRO A 667 -8.31 26.13 -2.06
C PRO A 667 -8.06 26.74 -0.68
N HIS A 668 -9.13 26.87 0.08
CA HIS A 668 -9.03 27.09 1.52
C HIS A 668 -8.87 25.78 2.28
N TYR A 669 -8.30 25.82 3.49
CA TYR A 669 -8.03 24.66 4.32
C TYR A 669 -8.86 24.64 5.60
N LEU A 670 -9.33 23.46 5.98
CA LEU A 670 -9.88 23.14 7.30
C LEU A 670 -8.99 22.10 7.97
N THR A 671 -8.05 22.53 8.82
CA THR A 671 -6.92 21.69 9.25
C THR A 671 -7.26 20.59 10.24
N ASN A 672 -8.35 20.74 10.99
CA ASN A 672 -8.66 19.88 12.15
C ASN A 672 -9.78 18.87 11.87
N ILE A 673 -10.27 18.77 10.63
CA ILE A 673 -11.42 17.91 10.30
C ILE A 673 -11.06 16.42 10.45
N ARG A 674 -9.82 16.03 10.11
CA ARG A 674 -9.37 14.62 10.23
C ARG A 674 -9.38 14.11 11.68
N SER A 675 -9.02 14.95 12.65
CA SER A 675 -9.09 14.60 14.09
C SER A 675 -10.47 14.88 14.71
N GLY A 676 -11.35 15.57 13.97
CA GLY A 676 -12.61 16.11 14.46
C GLY A 676 -12.43 17.37 15.33
N VAL A 677 -13.48 18.18 15.37
CA VAL A 677 -13.60 19.35 16.25
C VAL A 677 -14.88 19.18 17.06
N LYS A 678 -14.74 18.97 18.38
CA LYS A 678 -15.88 18.60 19.24
C LYS A 678 -16.82 19.77 19.55
N PHE A 679 -16.26 20.95 19.78
CA PHE A 679 -17.01 22.17 20.11
C PHE A 679 -16.10 23.40 19.94
N GLY A 680 -16.65 24.50 19.41
CA GLY A 680 -15.92 25.76 19.18
C GLY A 680 -15.75 26.13 17.70
N HIS A 681 -15.56 27.42 17.42
CA HIS A 681 -15.36 27.92 16.06
C HIS A 681 -14.11 27.33 15.42
N GLN A 682 -14.14 27.16 14.10
CA GLN A 682 -12.97 26.76 13.30
C GLN A 682 -12.64 27.85 12.29
N THR A 683 -11.36 27.94 11.97
CA THR A 683 -10.85 28.88 10.97
C THR A 683 -10.68 28.15 9.65
N VAL A 684 -11.31 28.69 8.62
CA VAL A 684 -11.04 28.33 7.22
C VAL A 684 -9.81 29.13 6.79
N LEU A 685 -8.67 28.47 6.62
CA LEU A 685 -7.41 29.13 6.28
C LEU A 685 -7.35 29.37 4.77
N ASP A 686 -7.00 30.57 4.34
CA ASP A 686 -6.67 30.84 2.94
C ASP A 686 -5.33 30.15 2.59
N GLY A 687 -5.32 29.30 1.57
CA GLY A 687 -4.15 28.54 1.18
C GLY A 687 -3.02 29.39 0.57
N VAL A 688 -3.36 30.48 -0.12
CA VAL A 688 -2.38 31.43 -0.68
C VAL A 688 -1.63 32.10 0.47
N LEU A 689 -2.37 32.57 1.48
CA LEU A 689 -1.77 33.17 2.66
C LEU A 689 -0.97 32.14 3.47
N ARG A 690 -1.51 30.94 3.66
CA ARG A 690 -0.91 29.92 4.52
C ARG A 690 0.40 29.37 3.97
N ASP A 691 0.42 28.97 2.69
CA ASP A 691 1.56 28.24 2.11
C ASP A 691 2.46 29.12 1.23
N GLY A 692 1.99 30.31 0.84
CA GLY A 692 2.73 31.22 -0.04
C GLY A 692 3.21 32.51 0.64
N LEU A 693 2.31 33.21 1.36
CA LEU A 693 2.51 34.63 1.71
C LEU A 693 2.62 34.95 3.20
N THR A 694 2.70 33.95 4.07
CA THR A 694 2.90 34.12 5.52
C THR A 694 4.22 33.46 5.93
N ASP A 695 5.04 34.18 6.69
CA ASP A 695 6.27 33.61 7.22
C ASP A 695 5.94 32.50 8.22
N ALA A 696 6.57 31.34 8.09
CA ALA A 696 6.33 30.22 8.98
C ALA A 696 6.88 30.48 10.40
N TYR A 697 7.80 31.44 10.52
CA TYR A 697 8.59 31.71 11.72
C TYR A 697 8.16 33.00 12.43
N GLY A 698 8.57 33.11 13.70
CA GLY A 698 8.35 34.32 14.49
C GLY A 698 6.87 34.65 14.69
N LYS A 699 6.48 35.88 14.35
CA LYS A 699 5.13 36.42 14.54
C LYS A 699 4.09 35.96 13.51
N GLN A 700 4.50 35.11 12.55
CA GLN A 700 3.66 34.67 11.44
C GLN A 700 3.03 35.84 10.67
N GLU A 701 3.89 36.76 10.25
CA GLU A 701 3.52 37.98 9.54
C GLU A 701 3.45 37.74 8.02
N HIS A 702 2.59 38.50 7.34
CA HIS A 702 2.52 38.51 5.89
C HIS A 702 3.81 39.05 5.27
N MET A 703 4.18 38.57 4.08
CA MET A 703 5.37 39.04 3.35
C MET A 703 5.40 40.57 3.17
N GLY A 704 4.24 41.23 3.09
CA GLY A 704 4.15 42.68 3.00
C GLY A 704 4.65 43.44 4.22
N LEU A 705 4.48 42.89 5.43
CA LEU A 705 5.04 43.47 6.66
C LEU A 705 6.58 43.38 6.66
N GLN A 706 7.14 42.35 6.04
CA GLN A 706 8.59 42.22 5.83
C GLN A 706 9.09 43.15 4.71
N GLY A 707 8.23 43.50 3.76
CA GLY A 707 8.44 44.62 2.84
C GLY A 707 8.55 45.96 3.58
N GLU A 708 7.66 46.22 4.55
CA GLU A 708 7.74 47.40 5.41
C GLU A 708 9.01 47.41 6.28
N GLU A 709 9.40 46.25 6.83
CA GLU A 709 10.66 46.10 7.56
C GLU A 709 11.85 46.49 6.67
N CYS A 710 11.87 46.02 5.42
CA CYS A 710 12.90 46.38 4.43
C CYS A 710 12.92 47.89 4.12
N ALA A 711 11.75 48.50 3.96
CA ALA A 711 11.64 49.95 3.72
C ALA A 711 12.24 50.75 4.87
N GLN A 712 11.98 50.34 6.11
CA GLN A 712 12.51 50.96 7.31
C GLN A 712 14.03 50.76 7.44
N ASP A 713 14.52 49.52 7.28
CA ASP A 713 15.95 49.21 7.41
C ASP A 713 16.83 49.98 6.41
N HIS A 714 16.31 50.17 5.20
CA HIS A 714 17.08 50.74 4.10
C HIS A 714 16.70 52.18 3.76
N GLY A 715 15.71 52.74 4.46
CA GLY A 715 15.30 54.14 4.36
C GLY A 715 14.62 54.50 3.04
N PHE A 716 13.69 53.67 2.57
CA PHE A 716 12.88 53.96 1.38
C PHE A 716 11.49 54.48 1.75
N SER A 717 11.17 55.68 1.27
CA SER A 717 9.86 56.29 1.47
C SER A 717 8.79 55.66 0.60
N ARG A 718 7.52 55.96 0.92
CA ARG A 718 6.36 55.60 0.11
C ARG A 718 6.49 56.13 -1.33
N GLU A 719 6.90 57.38 -1.47
CA GLU A 719 7.04 58.06 -2.77
C GLU A 719 8.10 57.39 -3.64
N GLN A 720 9.23 56.96 -3.05
CA GLN A 720 10.27 56.25 -3.79
C GLN A 720 9.78 54.89 -4.32
N GLN A 721 9.00 54.16 -3.52
CA GLN A 721 8.40 52.89 -3.94
C GLN A 721 7.34 53.07 -5.03
N ASP A 722 6.53 54.13 -4.92
CA ASP A 722 5.50 54.47 -5.89
C ASP A 722 6.09 54.92 -7.23
N GLU A 723 7.13 55.76 -7.23
CA GLU A 723 7.81 56.17 -8.46
C GLU A 723 8.49 54.98 -9.15
N TYR A 724 9.10 54.07 -8.37
CA TYR A 724 9.65 52.83 -8.93
C TYR A 724 8.56 51.94 -9.54
N ALA A 725 7.41 51.80 -8.87
CA ALA A 725 6.28 51.06 -9.40
C ALA A 725 5.80 51.66 -10.74
N ILE A 726 5.55 52.98 -10.78
CA ILE A 726 5.15 53.69 -12.00
C ILE A 726 6.14 53.42 -13.13
N GLN A 727 7.43 53.50 -12.85
CA GLN A 727 8.48 53.24 -13.84
C GLN A 727 8.45 51.78 -14.34
N SER A 728 8.28 50.80 -13.45
CA SER A 728 8.15 49.38 -13.81
C SER A 728 6.93 49.15 -14.74
N TYR A 729 5.78 49.76 -14.42
CA TYR A 729 4.59 49.72 -15.29
C TYR A 729 4.82 50.37 -16.65
N GLU A 730 5.44 51.54 -16.70
CA GLU A 730 5.75 52.21 -17.96
C GLU A 730 6.71 51.39 -18.83
N ARG A 731 7.71 50.74 -18.23
CA ARG A 731 8.63 49.83 -18.93
C ARG A 731 7.88 48.62 -19.49
N ALA A 732 6.98 48.01 -18.71
CA ALA A 732 6.16 46.89 -19.17
C ALA A 732 5.21 47.28 -20.30
N GLN A 733 4.51 48.42 -20.17
CA GLN A 733 3.65 48.95 -21.23
C GLN A 733 4.44 49.27 -22.51
N ALA A 734 5.63 49.84 -22.38
CA ALA A 734 6.50 50.13 -23.52
C ALA A 734 6.98 48.85 -24.21
N ALA A 735 7.39 47.83 -23.45
CA ALA A 735 7.82 46.54 -23.98
C ALA A 735 6.69 45.79 -24.68
N GLN A 736 5.49 45.75 -24.08
CA GLN A 736 4.30 45.14 -24.66
C GLN A 736 3.86 45.88 -25.94
N LYS A 737 3.85 47.22 -25.93
CA LYS A 737 3.52 48.02 -27.12
C LYS A 737 4.53 47.82 -28.26
N ALA A 738 5.79 47.58 -27.93
CA ALA A 738 6.86 47.33 -28.90
C ALA A 738 6.96 45.86 -29.34
N GLY A 739 6.10 44.96 -28.84
CA GLY A 739 6.12 43.53 -29.18
C GLY A 739 7.34 42.78 -28.63
N LEU A 740 8.01 43.30 -27.59
CA LEU A 740 9.22 42.68 -27.05
C LEU A 740 8.94 41.36 -26.31
N PHE A 741 7.73 41.19 -25.79
CA PHE A 741 7.29 39.94 -25.15
C PHE A 741 6.81 38.88 -26.15
N ASP A 742 6.60 39.21 -27.42
CA ASP A 742 6.16 38.26 -28.45
C ASP A 742 7.20 37.13 -28.66
N PHE A 743 8.46 37.42 -28.33
CA PHE A 743 9.52 36.42 -28.32
C PHE A 743 9.31 35.33 -27.27
N GLU A 744 8.77 35.67 -26.09
CA GLU A 744 8.70 34.77 -24.93
C GLU A 744 7.30 34.22 -24.66
N ILE A 745 6.24 34.99 -24.94
CA ILE A 745 4.86 34.58 -24.67
C ILE A 745 4.41 33.53 -25.69
N ALA A 746 3.84 32.44 -25.20
CA ALA A 746 3.03 31.52 -25.98
C ALA A 746 1.54 31.82 -25.69
N PRO A 747 0.74 32.27 -26.67
CA PRO A 747 -0.67 32.57 -26.46
C PRO A 747 -1.46 31.35 -25.96
N ILE A 748 -2.42 31.58 -25.07
CA ILE A 748 -3.29 30.54 -24.51
C ILE A 748 -4.68 30.66 -25.13
N GLU A 749 -5.16 29.56 -25.73
CA GLU A 749 -6.50 29.47 -26.30
C GLU A 749 -7.49 28.91 -25.27
N LEU A 750 -8.48 29.73 -24.89
CA LEU A 750 -9.57 29.32 -24.01
C LEU A 750 -10.79 28.96 -24.86
N PRO A 751 -11.18 27.67 -24.95
CA PRO A 751 -12.33 27.28 -25.75
C PRO A 751 -13.62 27.89 -25.19
N GLY A 752 -14.50 28.28 -26.10
CA GLY A 752 -15.81 28.81 -25.78
C GLY A 752 -16.70 27.76 -25.12
N VAL A 753 -17.50 28.17 -24.12
CA VAL A 753 -18.46 27.31 -23.44
C VAL A 753 -19.89 27.81 -23.65
N ARG A 754 -20.85 26.89 -23.83
CA ARG A 754 -22.29 27.18 -23.98
C ARG A 754 -22.59 28.22 -25.08
N GLY A 755 -21.98 28.06 -26.25
CA GLY A 755 -22.21 28.94 -27.41
C GLY A 755 -21.51 30.31 -27.37
N LYS A 756 -20.73 30.61 -26.32
CA LYS A 756 -19.85 31.79 -26.32
C LYS A 756 -18.62 31.55 -27.19
N PRO A 757 -18.08 32.57 -27.88
CA PRO A 757 -16.83 32.42 -28.63
C PRO A 757 -15.66 32.13 -27.68
N GLY A 758 -14.62 31.46 -28.19
CA GLY A 758 -13.36 31.28 -27.48
C GLY A 758 -12.62 32.61 -27.29
N ILE A 759 -11.66 32.62 -26.37
CA ILE A 759 -10.83 33.80 -26.06
C ILE A 759 -9.36 33.40 -26.14
N THR A 760 -8.58 34.14 -26.91
CA THR A 760 -7.13 34.03 -26.92
C THR A 760 -6.53 35.01 -25.92
N VAL A 761 -5.71 34.52 -24.99
CA VAL A 761 -4.93 35.33 -24.07
C VAL A 761 -3.50 35.39 -24.58
N SER A 762 -3.09 36.52 -25.14
CA SER A 762 -1.79 36.71 -25.82
C SER A 762 -0.91 37.79 -25.19
N GLN A 763 -1.35 38.41 -24.10
CA GLN A 763 -0.66 39.51 -23.44
C GLN A 763 -0.79 39.38 -21.93
N ASP A 764 0.19 39.89 -21.19
CA ASP A 764 0.08 40.03 -19.74
C ASP A 764 -1.05 40.99 -19.37
N ASP A 765 -1.81 40.63 -18.33
CA ASP A 765 -3.00 41.35 -17.93
C ASP A 765 -2.73 42.59 -17.06
N GLU A 766 -1.66 42.57 -16.26
CA GLU A 766 -1.39 43.63 -15.28
C GLU A 766 -0.90 44.97 -15.88
N PRO A 767 -0.05 45.01 -16.92
CA PRO A 767 0.54 46.28 -17.37
C PRO A 767 -0.47 47.37 -17.74
N LYS A 768 -1.67 47.01 -18.21
CA LYS A 768 -2.74 47.95 -18.59
C LYS A 768 -3.43 48.64 -17.40
N ASN A 769 -3.20 48.16 -16.16
CA ASN A 769 -3.91 48.63 -14.97
C ASN A 769 -3.30 49.90 -14.33
N LEU A 770 -2.16 50.40 -14.82
CA LEU A 770 -1.52 51.59 -14.27
C LEU A 770 -2.46 52.80 -14.27
N ASN A 771 -2.71 53.33 -13.08
CA ASN A 771 -3.28 54.66 -12.88
C ASN A 771 -2.42 55.42 -11.87
N LYS A 772 -1.58 56.35 -12.38
CA LYS A 772 -0.57 57.07 -11.59
C LYS A 772 -1.17 57.88 -10.43
N GLU A 773 -2.30 58.54 -10.68
CA GLU A 773 -2.97 59.37 -9.68
C GLU A 773 -3.55 58.50 -8.56
N LYS A 774 -4.22 57.41 -8.93
CA LYS A 774 -4.80 56.46 -7.98
C LYS A 774 -3.73 55.73 -7.17
N LEU A 775 -2.60 55.38 -7.81
CA LEU A 775 -1.47 54.72 -7.15
C LEU A 775 -0.95 55.55 -5.98
N LYS A 776 -0.73 56.86 -6.19
CA LYS A 776 -0.24 57.78 -5.14
C LYS A 776 -1.24 58.02 -4.01
N GLN A 777 -2.53 57.85 -4.28
CA GLN A 777 -3.60 58.12 -3.31
C GLN A 777 -4.02 56.89 -2.49
N ILE A 778 -3.62 55.68 -2.90
CA ILE A 778 -4.11 54.47 -2.25
C ILE A 778 -3.51 54.32 -0.84
N LYS A 779 -4.33 53.80 0.08
CA LYS A 779 -3.93 53.55 1.46
C LYS A 779 -2.88 52.42 1.52
N PRO A 780 -1.96 52.46 2.49
CA PRO A 780 -1.05 51.34 2.77
C PRO A 780 -1.81 50.03 2.99
N ALA A 781 -1.24 48.93 2.49
CA ALA A 781 -1.88 47.62 2.52
C ALA A 781 -1.67 46.87 3.85
N PHE A 782 -0.53 47.08 4.53
CA PHE A 782 -0.11 46.27 5.67
C PHE A 782 -0.04 47.04 7.00
N ILE A 783 0.45 48.30 6.98
CA ILE A 783 0.51 49.15 8.18
C ILE A 783 -0.38 50.39 7.97
N PRO A 784 -1.56 50.47 8.62
CA PRO A 784 -2.46 51.61 8.46
C PRO A 784 -1.81 52.94 8.84
N GLY A 785 -2.00 53.96 8.00
CA GLY A 785 -1.51 55.32 8.24
C GLY A 785 -0.05 55.52 7.84
N THR A 786 0.89 54.83 8.48
CA THR A 786 2.35 55.07 8.31
C THR A 786 3.05 54.07 7.39
N GLY A 787 2.35 53.05 6.89
CA GLY A 787 2.93 52.08 5.96
C GLY A 787 3.33 52.69 4.62
N THR A 788 4.31 52.08 3.97
CA THR A 788 4.86 52.48 2.69
C THR A 788 4.52 51.51 1.56
N VAL A 789 4.18 50.26 1.89
CA VAL A 789 3.81 49.22 0.92
C VAL A 789 2.31 49.30 0.64
N THR A 790 1.96 49.29 -0.65
CA THR A 790 0.59 49.35 -1.17
C THR A 790 0.34 48.26 -2.20
N ALA A 791 -0.92 48.00 -2.52
CA ALA A 791 -1.25 47.04 -3.57
C ALA A 791 -0.59 47.39 -4.93
N PRO A 792 -0.58 48.65 -5.41
CA PRO A 792 0.02 48.97 -6.71
C PRO A 792 1.55 49.08 -6.72
N ASN A 793 2.23 49.13 -5.56
CA ASN A 793 3.70 49.07 -5.46
C ASN A 793 4.20 47.70 -4.93
N ALA A 794 3.29 46.73 -4.83
CA ALA A 794 3.54 45.32 -4.58
C ALA A 794 3.21 44.52 -5.84
N SER A 795 3.79 43.34 -6.01
CA SER A 795 3.34 42.44 -7.07
C SER A 795 1.95 41.89 -6.78
N PRO A 796 1.07 41.76 -7.77
CA PRO A 796 -0.24 41.14 -7.59
C PRO A 796 -0.13 39.62 -7.44
N LEU A 797 -1.20 39.00 -6.96
CA LEU A 797 -1.39 37.55 -7.09
C LEU A 797 -1.66 37.24 -8.56
N SER A 798 -0.96 36.25 -9.12
CA SER A 798 -1.00 36.00 -10.56
C SER A 798 -0.94 34.52 -10.89
N ASP A 799 -1.46 34.18 -12.07
CA ASP A 799 -1.41 32.84 -12.64
C ASP A 799 -0.47 32.84 -13.84
N GLY A 800 0.37 31.81 -13.98
CA GLY A 800 1.29 31.71 -15.10
C GLY A 800 2.29 30.56 -14.98
N ALA A 801 2.92 30.23 -16.12
CA ALA A 801 3.95 29.21 -16.20
C ALA A 801 5.08 29.68 -17.14
N ALA A 802 6.30 29.24 -16.87
CA ALA A 802 7.47 29.48 -17.71
C ALA A 802 8.40 28.26 -17.68
N ALA A 803 9.04 27.96 -18.81
CA ALA A 803 9.91 26.79 -18.95
C ALA A 803 11.08 27.07 -19.90
N VAL A 804 12.19 26.40 -19.65
CA VAL A 804 13.38 26.36 -20.49
C VAL A 804 13.75 24.92 -20.80
N VAL A 805 14.37 24.70 -21.97
CA VAL A 805 14.97 23.41 -22.33
C VAL A 805 16.48 23.52 -22.13
N LEU A 806 17.03 22.63 -21.31
CA LEU A 806 18.46 22.53 -21.03
C LEU A 806 19.01 21.31 -21.77
N VAL A 807 20.16 21.50 -22.43
CA VAL A 807 20.82 20.44 -23.19
C VAL A 807 22.30 20.36 -22.83
N SER A 808 22.85 19.15 -22.80
CA SER A 808 24.29 18.93 -22.63
C SER A 808 25.07 19.39 -23.86
N GLU A 809 26.36 19.72 -23.67
CA GLU A 809 27.26 20.07 -24.78
C GLU A 809 27.37 18.94 -25.81
N ALA A 810 27.36 17.69 -25.35
CA ALA A 810 27.41 16.52 -26.22
C ALA A 810 26.15 16.43 -27.08
N LYS A 811 24.97 16.57 -26.46
CA LYS A 811 23.70 16.46 -27.16
C LYS A 811 23.42 17.64 -28.09
N LEU A 812 23.88 18.84 -27.70
CA LEU A 812 23.83 20.03 -28.54
C LEU A 812 24.61 19.84 -29.85
N LYS A 813 25.81 19.25 -29.78
CA LYS A 813 26.62 18.90 -30.96
C LYS A 813 26.03 17.75 -31.77
N GLU A 814 25.52 16.73 -31.09
CA GLU A 814 24.91 15.55 -31.73
C GLU A 814 23.69 15.93 -32.58
N LEU A 815 22.81 16.75 -32.02
CA LEU A 815 21.55 17.14 -32.66
C LEU A 815 21.66 18.43 -33.51
N GLY A 816 22.79 19.14 -33.46
CA GLY A 816 22.99 20.38 -34.21
C GLY A 816 22.14 21.55 -33.70
N ILE A 817 21.81 21.58 -32.41
CA ILE A 817 20.94 22.59 -31.79
C ILE A 817 21.67 23.93 -31.68
N LYS A 818 20.98 25.02 -32.00
CA LYS A 818 21.48 26.38 -31.76
C LYS A 818 21.06 26.85 -30.36
N PRO A 819 22.00 27.01 -29.41
CA PRO A 819 21.66 27.46 -28.05
C PRO A 819 21.28 28.95 -28.03
N LEU A 820 20.32 29.32 -27.19
CA LEU A 820 19.99 30.73 -26.93
C LEU A 820 21.00 31.38 -25.97
N ALA A 821 21.45 30.61 -24.97
CA ALA A 821 22.36 31.06 -23.94
C ALA A 821 23.07 29.88 -23.28
N LYS A 822 24.13 30.19 -22.52
CA LYS A 822 24.86 29.26 -21.67
C LYS A 822 24.69 29.66 -20.20
N ILE A 823 24.39 28.70 -19.34
CA ILE A 823 24.44 28.91 -17.88
C ILE A 823 25.90 28.94 -17.44
N LEU A 824 26.37 30.09 -16.95
CA LEU A 824 27.73 30.26 -16.45
C LEU A 824 27.86 29.91 -14.96
N GLY A 825 26.82 30.17 -14.18
CA GLY A 825 26.83 29.85 -12.77
C GLY A 825 25.57 30.25 -12.03
N TRP A 826 25.45 29.82 -10.77
CA TRP A 826 24.29 30.08 -9.91
C TRP A 826 24.72 30.23 -8.45
N GLY A 827 23.79 30.71 -7.62
CA GLY A 827 24.02 30.89 -6.19
C GLY A 827 22.72 30.87 -5.41
N ASP A 828 22.63 29.99 -4.42
CA ASP A 828 21.58 30.03 -3.40
C ASP A 828 22.15 30.64 -2.12
N ALA A 829 21.41 31.56 -1.49
CA ALA A 829 21.76 32.16 -0.21
C ALA A 829 20.54 32.20 0.73
N GLY A 830 20.81 32.30 2.03
CA GLY A 830 19.77 32.49 3.03
C GLY A 830 20.28 33.31 4.20
N GLN A 831 19.39 34.08 4.81
CA GLN A 831 19.61 34.86 6.02
C GLN A 831 18.36 34.81 6.90
N LYS A 832 18.22 35.74 7.86
CA LYS A 832 17.06 35.79 8.76
C LYS A 832 15.75 35.79 7.93
N PRO A 833 14.74 34.96 8.27
CA PRO A 833 13.49 34.86 7.51
C PRO A 833 12.83 36.21 7.19
N SER A 834 12.71 37.09 8.19
CA SER A 834 12.11 38.42 8.01
C SER A 834 12.89 39.36 7.08
N LYS A 835 14.17 39.06 6.84
CA LYS A 835 15.04 39.78 5.91
C LYS A 835 15.14 39.11 4.55
N PHE A 836 14.17 38.27 4.15
CA PHE A 836 14.23 37.60 2.84
C PHE A 836 14.37 38.60 1.68
N THR A 837 13.79 39.79 1.83
CA THR A 837 13.79 40.92 0.89
C THR A 837 15.18 41.29 0.38
N THR A 838 16.25 41.14 1.17
CA THR A 838 17.63 41.47 0.77
C THR A 838 18.54 40.27 0.59
N SER A 839 17.98 39.06 0.62
CA SER A 839 18.73 37.84 0.30
C SER A 839 19.32 37.80 -1.11
N PRO A 840 18.73 38.45 -2.15
CA PRO A 840 19.37 38.57 -3.46
C PRO A 840 20.73 39.28 -3.40
N ALA A 841 20.95 40.22 -2.47
CA ALA A 841 22.25 40.85 -2.25
C ALA A 841 23.35 39.87 -1.78
N LEU A 842 22.97 38.67 -1.33
CA LEU A 842 23.90 37.57 -1.03
C LEU A 842 23.98 36.55 -2.18
N ALA A 843 22.84 36.23 -2.79
CA ALA A 843 22.76 35.22 -3.85
C ALA A 843 23.45 35.69 -5.15
N ILE A 844 23.25 36.95 -5.56
CA ILE A 844 23.83 37.52 -6.79
C ILE A 844 25.36 37.51 -6.76
N PRO A 845 26.04 38.04 -5.72
CA PRO A 845 27.50 37.96 -5.64
C PRO A 845 28.03 36.52 -5.62
N LYS A 846 27.29 35.59 -4.98
CA LYS A 846 27.66 34.17 -4.96
C LYS A 846 27.58 33.54 -6.35
N ALA A 847 26.53 33.86 -7.12
CA ALA A 847 26.35 33.39 -8.49
C ALA A 847 27.41 33.97 -9.44
N LEU A 848 27.69 35.28 -9.33
CA LEU A 848 28.76 35.95 -10.07
C LEU A 848 30.13 35.35 -9.79
N LYS A 849 30.45 35.10 -8.51
CA LYS A 849 31.68 34.42 -8.11
C LYS A 849 31.77 33.01 -8.70
N HIS A 850 30.68 32.24 -8.69
CA HIS A 850 30.63 30.91 -9.30
C HIS A 850 30.86 30.96 -10.82
N ALA A 851 30.30 31.96 -11.49
CA ALA A 851 30.46 32.18 -12.93
C ALA A 851 31.83 32.77 -13.33
N GLY A 852 32.61 33.28 -12.38
CA GLY A 852 33.86 34.00 -12.68
C GLY A 852 33.63 35.36 -13.35
N VAL A 853 32.47 35.98 -13.15
CA VAL A 853 32.03 37.23 -13.78
C VAL A 853 32.03 38.36 -12.75
N SER A 854 32.54 39.54 -13.09
CA SER A 854 32.41 40.73 -12.24
C SER A 854 31.05 41.41 -12.44
N ILE A 855 30.55 42.09 -11.41
CA ILE A 855 29.25 42.77 -11.48
C ILE A 855 29.20 43.85 -12.57
N ASP A 856 30.34 44.47 -12.88
CA ASP A 856 30.46 45.52 -13.92
C ASP A 856 30.29 44.98 -15.35
N GLN A 857 30.57 43.68 -15.55
CA GLN A 857 30.42 43.00 -16.85
C GLN A 857 28.96 42.66 -17.18
N VAL A 858 28.03 42.81 -16.23
CA VAL A 858 26.62 42.46 -16.44
C VAL A 858 25.92 43.55 -17.24
N ASP A 859 25.28 43.14 -18.34
CA ASP A 859 24.55 44.04 -19.25
C ASP A 859 23.12 44.28 -18.80
N ALA A 860 22.48 43.27 -18.20
CA ALA A 860 21.11 43.36 -17.69
C ALA A 860 20.90 42.50 -16.44
N PHE A 861 20.10 43.01 -15.51
CA PHE A 861 19.64 42.31 -14.32
C PHE A 861 18.13 42.16 -14.36
N GLU A 862 17.64 40.98 -13.99
CA GLU A 862 16.25 40.76 -13.60
C GLU A 862 16.20 40.48 -12.09
N ILE A 863 15.91 41.51 -11.30
CA ILE A 863 15.74 41.40 -9.85
C ILE A 863 14.24 41.36 -9.57
N ASN A 864 13.72 40.21 -9.14
CA ASN A 864 12.29 40.01 -8.99
C ASN A 864 11.66 41.02 -8.00
N GLU A 865 10.63 41.72 -8.47
CA GLU A 865 9.93 42.77 -7.73
C GLU A 865 8.78 42.19 -6.90
N ALA A 866 9.07 41.36 -5.89
CA ALA A 866 8.02 40.93 -4.95
C ALA A 866 7.30 42.15 -4.33
N PHE A 867 8.09 43.21 -4.07
CA PHE A 867 7.63 44.57 -3.78
C PHE A 867 8.62 45.55 -4.43
N SER A 868 8.20 46.77 -4.75
CA SER A 868 9.11 47.82 -5.26
C SER A 868 10.34 48.01 -4.37
N VAL A 869 10.14 47.98 -3.04
CA VAL A 869 11.23 48.12 -2.06
C VAL A 869 12.28 47.00 -2.15
N VAL A 870 11.91 45.79 -2.58
CA VAL A 870 12.85 44.68 -2.75
C VAL A 870 13.86 44.99 -3.84
N ALA A 871 13.41 45.47 -4.99
CA ALA A 871 14.31 45.86 -6.08
C ALA A 871 15.19 47.04 -5.66
N LEU A 872 14.58 48.09 -5.10
CA LEU A 872 15.29 49.28 -4.61
C LEU A 872 16.39 48.95 -3.59
N ALA A 873 16.09 48.11 -2.59
CA ALA A 873 17.05 47.74 -1.56
C ALA A 873 18.21 46.91 -2.13
N ASN A 874 17.95 45.94 -2.99
CA ASN A 874 19.03 45.13 -3.58
C ASN A 874 19.87 45.95 -4.57
N MET A 875 19.29 46.88 -5.34
CA MET A 875 20.05 47.81 -6.17
C MET A 875 20.99 48.67 -5.31
N LYS A 876 20.48 49.23 -4.20
CA LYS A 876 21.29 50.03 -3.26
C LYS A 876 22.43 49.22 -2.63
N LEU A 877 22.15 47.99 -2.17
CA LEU A 877 23.14 47.15 -1.50
C LEU A 877 24.23 46.64 -2.45
N LEU A 878 23.87 46.36 -3.71
CA LEU A 878 24.79 45.85 -4.72
C LEU A 878 25.46 46.96 -5.54
N GLY A 879 25.04 48.21 -5.39
CA GLY A 879 25.54 49.34 -6.18
C GLY A 879 25.14 49.27 -7.66
N ILE A 880 24.00 48.65 -7.98
CA ILE A 880 23.53 48.46 -9.36
C ILE A 880 22.71 49.68 -9.79
N LYS A 881 22.90 50.10 -11.04
CA LYS A 881 22.14 51.19 -11.66
C LYS A 881 20.80 50.68 -12.20
N ASP A 882 19.77 51.50 -12.02
CA ASP A 882 18.39 51.20 -12.42
C ASP A 882 18.21 51.01 -13.95
N ASP A 883 19.03 51.64 -14.78
CA ASP A 883 18.97 51.51 -16.25
C ASP A 883 19.32 50.11 -16.78
N LYS A 884 19.88 49.24 -15.92
CA LYS A 884 20.19 47.84 -16.20
C LYS A 884 19.23 46.86 -15.55
N VAL A 885 18.30 47.29 -14.68
CA VAL A 885 17.43 46.40 -13.90
C VAL A 885 16.01 46.40 -14.45
N ASN A 886 15.44 45.22 -14.72
CA ASN A 886 14.04 45.02 -15.13
C ASN A 886 13.62 45.99 -16.24
N VAL A 887 14.40 46.01 -17.33
CA VAL A 887 14.32 47.06 -18.37
C VAL A 887 13.11 46.90 -19.28
N HIS A 888 12.38 45.78 -19.16
CA HIS A 888 11.07 45.54 -19.74
C HIS A 888 9.95 45.58 -18.69
N GLY A 889 10.23 46.11 -17.50
CA GLY A 889 9.34 46.06 -16.35
C GLY A 889 9.51 44.75 -15.58
N GLY A 890 9.05 44.73 -14.33
CA GLY A 890 9.17 43.56 -13.47
C GLY A 890 7.84 43.13 -12.86
N ALA A 891 7.92 42.32 -11.79
CA ALA A 891 6.77 41.62 -11.24
C ALA A 891 5.68 42.54 -10.64
N VAL A 892 6.00 43.78 -10.27
CA VAL A 892 5.00 44.78 -9.83
C VAL A 892 4.04 45.12 -10.97
N ALA A 893 4.53 45.11 -12.21
CA ALA A 893 3.78 45.50 -13.40
C ALA A 893 3.32 44.33 -14.28
N ILE A 894 4.00 43.19 -14.19
CA ILE A 894 3.77 42.01 -15.05
C ILE A 894 2.99 40.93 -14.28
N GLY A 895 3.20 40.82 -12.97
CA GLY A 895 2.61 39.78 -12.12
C GLY A 895 3.63 38.84 -11.49
N HIS A 896 3.22 38.17 -10.40
CA HIS A 896 4.09 37.29 -9.62
C HIS A 896 3.45 35.92 -9.32
N PRO A 897 3.34 35.03 -10.32
CA PRO A 897 3.00 33.63 -10.08
C PRO A 897 4.18 32.97 -9.35
N LEU A 898 4.03 32.72 -8.05
CA LEU A 898 5.14 32.39 -7.13
C LEU A 898 6.05 31.27 -7.68
N GLY A 899 5.47 30.09 -7.95
CA GLY A 899 6.18 28.92 -8.44
C GLY A 899 6.85 29.07 -9.80
N ALA A 900 6.35 29.99 -10.65
CA ALA A 900 6.84 30.20 -12.03
C ALA A 900 7.81 31.37 -12.19
N SER A 901 7.75 32.35 -11.28
CA SER A 901 8.42 33.66 -11.47
C SER A 901 9.93 33.56 -11.68
N GLY A 902 10.59 32.59 -11.05
CA GLY A 902 12.02 32.36 -11.25
C GLY A 902 12.41 31.97 -12.68
N ALA A 903 11.58 31.21 -13.40
CA ALA A 903 11.79 30.91 -14.82
C ALA A 903 11.26 32.02 -15.72
N ARG A 904 10.19 32.72 -15.31
CA ARG A 904 9.64 33.87 -16.04
C ARG A 904 10.70 34.96 -16.19
N ILE A 905 11.38 35.35 -15.11
CA ILE A 905 12.47 36.34 -15.17
C ILE A 905 13.68 35.86 -15.98
N VAL A 906 13.98 34.55 -16.02
CA VAL A 906 15.02 34.02 -16.91
C VAL A 906 14.61 34.18 -18.38
N THR A 907 13.35 33.91 -18.69
CA THR A 907 12.80 34.04 -20.05
C THR A 907 12.82 35.51 -20.49
N THR A 908 12.35 36.42 -19.64
CA THR A 908 12.41 37.87 -19.88
C THR A 908 13.84 38.38 -20.03
N LEU A 909 14.78 37.91 -19.22
CA LEU A 909 16.20 38.27 -19.35
C LEU A 909 16.77 37.88 -20.72
N LEU A 910 16.41 36.72 -21.26
CA LEU A 910 16.81 36.33 -22.62
C LEU A 910 16.24 37.28 -23.68
N GLY A 911 14.97 37.69 -23.55
CA GLY A 911 14.34 38.70 -24.39
C GLY A 911 15.05 40.05 -24.32
N VAL A 912 15.40 40.50 -23.11
CA VAL A 912 16.17 41.73 -22.85
C VAL A 912 17.55 41.68 -23.51
N LEU A 913 18.31 40.61 -23.29
CA LEU A 913 19.65 40.46 -23.86
C LEU A 913 19.59 40.42 -25.39
N LYS A 914 18.57 39.78 -25.97
CA LYS A 914 18.31 39.81 -27.42
C LYS A 914 18.04 41.22 -27.93
N ALA A 915 17.10 41.93 -27.31
CA ALA A 915 16.69 43.26 -27.74
C ALA A 915 17.82 44.30 -27.61
N LYS A 916 18.61 44.20 -26.53
CA LYS A 916 19.73 45.10 -26.25
C LYS A 916 21.06 44.65 -26.86
N LYS A 917 21.11 43.47 -27.50
CA LYS A 917 22.35 42.81 -27.95
C LYS A 917 23.37 42.68 -26.79
N GLY A 918 22.86 42.44 -25.58
CA GLY A 918 23.66 42.21 -24.39
C GLY A 918 24.21 40.78 -24.37
N LYS A 919 25.32 40.58 -23.67
CA LYS A 919 26.02 39.31 -23.58
C LYS A 919 25.85 38.65 -22.21
N ILE A 920 26.00 39.38 -21.11
CA ILE A 920 25.92 38.80 -19.75
C ILE A 920 24.66 39.27 -19.04
N GLY A 921 23.85 38.33 -18.58
CA GLY A 921 22.65 38.62 -17.78
C GLY A 921 22.65 37.90 -16.44
N VAL A 922 22.00 38.51 -15.45
CA VAL A 922 21.84 37.95 -14.11
C VAL A 922 20.39 38.05 -13.64
N ILE A 923 19.84 36.94 -13.16
CA ILE A 923 18.58 36.95 -12.41
C ILE A 923 18.85 36.86 -10.90
N GLY A 924 18.00 37.49 -10.10
CA GLY A 924 17.98 37.34 -8.65
C GLY A 924 16.56 37.37 -8.10
N ILE A 925 16.16 36.31 -7.39
CA ILE A 925 14.82 36.20 -6.81
C ILE A 925 14.91 35.84 -5.34
N CYS A 926 14.29 36.65 -4.48
CA CYS A 926 14.11 36.35 -3.06
C CYS A 926 12.99 35.31 -2.89
N ASN A 927 12.94 34.63 -1.75
CA ASN A 927 11.86 33.71 -1.41
C ASN A 927 11.51 33.78 0.08
N GLY A 928 10.22 33.67 0.40
CA GLY A 928 9.74 33.61 1.79
C GLY A 928 10.49 32.54 2.62
N GLY A 929 10.67 32.82 3.91
CA GLY A 929 11.52 32.01 4.80
C GLY A 929 13.00 32.42 4.82
N GLY A 930 13.40 33.49 4.11
CA GLY A 930 14.73 34.10 4.24
C GLY A 930 15.73 33.73 3.14
N GLY A 931 15.29 33.15 2.03
CA GLY A 931 16.18 32.66 0.97
C GLY A 931 16.23 33.55 -0.27
N ALA A 932 17.18 33.27 -1.15
CA ALA A 932 17.20 33.72 -2.53
C ALA A 932 17.96 32.75 -3.44
N SER A 933 17.65 32.79 -4.73
CA SER A 933 18.38 32.11 -5.81
C SER A 933 18.78 33.11 -6.89
N ALA A 934 19.96 32.94 -7.47
CA ALA A 934 20.47 33.74 -8.58
C ALA A 934 21.12 32.84 -9.64
N LEU A 935 21.04 33.26 -10.91
CA LEU A 935 21.59 32.58 -12.09
C LEU A 935 22.30 33.60 -12.98
N VAL A 936 23.46 33.24 -13.50
CA VAL A 936 24.25 34.02 -14.47
C VAL A 936 24.22 33.30 -15.80
N ILE A 937 23.82 34.00 -16.86
CA ILE A 937 23.75 33.46 -18.22
C ILE A 937 24.55 34.31 -19.20
N GLU A 938 25.16 33.65 -20.19
CA GLU A 938 25.79 34.26 -21.35
C GLU A 938 24.89 34.05 -22.57
N SER A 939 24.43 35.14 -23.18
CA SER A 939 23.65 35.12 -24.43
C SER A 939 24.51 34.67 -25.60
N LEU A 940 23.94 33.80 -26.43
CA LEU A 940 24.51 33.32 -27.70
C LEU A 940 23.65 33.74 -28.90
N LEU A 941 22.70 34.67 -28.69
CA LEU A 941 21.77 35.16 -29.71
C LEU A 941 22.40 36.17 -30.69
N SER A 942 23.67 36.51 -30.50
CA SER A 942 24.38 37.60 -31.20
C SER A 942 25.54 37.15 -32.11
N GLU A 943 25.64 35.86 -32.43
CA GLU A 943 26.51 35.34 -33.50
C GLU A 943 25.76 35.04 -34.81
#